data_AF-A0A0V8TBR9-F1
#
_entry.id   AF-A0A0V8TBR9-F1
#
_cell.length_a   1.000
_cell.length_b   1.000
_cell.length_c   1.000
_cell.angle_alpha   90.00
_cell.angle_beta   90.00
_cell.angle_gamma   90.00
#
_symmetry.space_group_name_H-M   'P 1'
#
loop_
_entity.id
_entity.type
_entity.pdbx_description
1 polymer ?
#
loop_
_entity_poly.entity_id
_entity_poly.type
_entity_poly.pdbx_seq_one_letter_code
_entity_poly.pdbx_strand_id
1 'polypeptide(L)'
;MPDATIHEDLRRLAAAYDVVPGYRGHDGLEHEATDQTVVRVLAALGVDASTPERVALALAHVENTPWRRVLPPVVVTRAGHAARVPVHVTHGDPVEVWLELDPEAGGGRREVTQVDVVVEPRSVDGRTVGRATFELPSDLPLGWHEIRAEGPSAHAHSPVVVTPDRLELPERLREGGAWGVMAQLYSVRSRASWGVGDLADLAELGWLAAQRWGADFLLVNPLHAAEPVEPLTPSPYLPTTRRFVNPLYVRVEDVRETGYLSAADRALLEWAAEPVLALDVDPGPIDRDTAWAAKRAALEVVFAHPRSPARQAAFEAFVEEQGEGLREFALWCALVERHGPPAGWPPALHDPLSDAVAAAAVELHDRVVFHSWLQWVADEQLEHAQRVARENGMALGIMHDLAVGVHPEGADAWALRDVLATGASVGAPPDMYNQQGQDWSQPPWHPEALARAAYRPYRDMLRTVLRHAGAIRIDHVIGLFRLWWVPAGNAATDGAYVRYDHDALVGILALEAHRAGAVVIGEDLGTVEPWVRDYLADRGVLGTSVLWFEQQADGRPLAPESYRPLVLATVTTHDLPPTAGYLAGEHVALRERLGLLTRPAREVRAEAAAERDRMLDALRERGLLGPDPSEREVVEALHTWIRATPSVLLGVSLVDAVGERRAQNQPGTDQEYPNWKVPLADGTGRLVLLEDLFTSARADSLARVMRR
;
A
#
# COMPACT_ATOMS: atom_id res chain seq x y z
N MET A 1 30.22 -3.48 28.22
CA MET A 1 29.32 -2.37 28.63
C MET A 1 28.24 -3.01 29.48
N PRO A 2 27.81 -2.42 30.61
CA PRO A 2 26.78 -3.05 31.42
C PRO A 2 25.48 -3.11 30.60
N ASP A 3 24.85 -4.28 30.56
CA ASP A 3 23.56 -4.53 29.91
C ASP A 3 22.57 -3.40 30.26
N ALA A 4 22.21 -2.59 29.26
CA ALA A 4 21.21 -1.56 29.39
C ALA A 4 19.82 -2.20 29.33
N THR A 5 19.47 -2.97 30.36
CA THR A 5 18.11 -3.50 30.51
C THR A 5 17.15 -2.35 30.77
N ILE A 6 16.10 -2.27 29.96
CA ILE A 6 15.03 -1.26 30.11
C ILE A 6 14.45 -1.30 31.53
N HIS A 7 14.21 -0.14 32.13
CA HIS A 7 13.62 -0.06 33.46
C HIS A 7 12.25 -0.79 33.49
N GLU A 8 12.01 -1.63 34.49
CA GLU A 8 10.86 -2.56 34.50
C GLU A 8 9.50 -1.86 34.32
N ASP A 9 9.28 -0.72 35.01
CA ASP A 9 8.03 0.04 34.83
C ASP A 9 7.89 0.66 33.44
N LEU A 10 9.00 1.06 32.80
CA LEU A 10 8.98 1.55 31.42
C LEU A 10 8.69 0.40 30.45
N ARG A 11 9.22 -0.79 30.70
CA ARG A 11 8.91 -2.01 29.92
C ARG A 11 7.43 -2.40 30.06
N ARG A 12 6.86 -2.30 31.26
CA ARG A 12 5.42 -2.51 31.50
C ARG A 12 4.58 -1.48 30.76
N LEU A 13 4.98 -0.21 30.76
CA LEU A 13 4.27 0.83 30.02
C LEU A 13 4.37 0.62 28.50
N ALA A 14 5.56 0.30 27.99
CA ALA A 14 5.78 -0.04 26.58
C ALA A 14 4.85 -1.19 26.15
N ALA A 15 4.78 -2.27 26.94
CA ALA A 15 3.88 -3.38 26.68
C ALA A 15 2.39 -2.99 26.70
N ALA A 16 1.99 -2.08 27.59
CA ALA A 16 0.61 -1.60 27.66
C ALA A 16 0.18 -0.73 26.46
N TYR A 17 1.15 -0.17 25.74
CA TYR A 17 0.96 0.60 24.51
C TYR A 17 1.47 -0.14 23.27
N ASP A 18 1.68 -1.46 23.37
CA ASP A 18 2.11 -2.33 22.26
C ASP A 18 3.44 -1.93 21.59
N VAL A 19 4.29 -1.21 22.33
CA VAL A 19 5.68 -0.93 21.94
C VAL A 19 6.54 -2.13 22.31
N VAL A 20 7.24 -2.69 21.34
CA VAL A 20 8.09 -3.89 21.44
C VAL A 20 9.55 -3.45 21.34
N PRO A 21 10.28 -3.35 22.47
CA PRO A 21 11.64 -2.84 22.45
C PRO A 21 12.68 -3.84 21.94
N GLY A 22 12.40 -5.14 22.07
CA GLY A 22 13.31 -6.22 21.66
C GLY A 22 12.96 -6.78 20.28
N TYR A 23 13.97 -7.07 19.46
CA TYR A 23 13.79 -7.75 18.18
C TYR A 23 15.00 -8.59 17.80
N ARG A 24 14.77 -9.64 16.99
CA ARG A 24 15.83 -10.42 16.39
C ARG A 24 16.24 -9.82 15.04
N GLY A 25 17.50 -9.44 14.91
CA GLY A 25 18.06 -8.86 13.70
C GLY A 25 18.30 -9.90 12.60
N HIS A 26 18.58 -9.42 11.39
CA HIS A 26 18.96 -10.31 10.27
C HIS A 26 20.28 -11.05 10.54
N ASP A 27 21.16 -10.48 11.35
CA ASP A 27 22.38 -11.12 11.86
C ASP A 27 22.11 -12.33 12.78
N GLY A 28 20.85 -12.58 13.13
CA GLY A 28 20.39 -13.65 14.00
C GLY A 28 20.55 -13.35 15.48
N LEU A 29 21.03 -12.15 15.85
CA LEU A 29 21.22 -11.68 17.22
C LEU A 29 19.95 -11.00 17.75
N GLU A 30 19.79 -11.00 19.07
CA GLU A 30 18.76 -10.20 19.74
C GLU A 30 19.28 -8.79 19.99
N HIS A 31 18.46 -7.81 19.64
CA HIS A 31 18.70 -6.38 19.82
C HIS A 31 17.61 -5.81 20.73
N GLU A 32 17.96 -4.85 21.58
CA GLU A 32 16.99 -4.17 22.46
C GLU A 32 17.15 -2.64 22.30
N ALA A 33 16.02 -1.95 22.14
CA ALA A 33 15.97 -0.51 22.07
C ALA A 33 16.37 0.12 23.42
N THR A 34 16.96 1.31 23.37
CA THR A 34 17.32 2.06 24.60
C THR A 34 16.08 2.63 25.30
N ASP A 35 16.17 2.89 26.62
CA ASP A 35 15.13 3.62 27.37
C ASP A 35 14.73 4.92 26.66
N GLN A 36 15.71 5.66 26.13
CA GLN A 36 15.48 6.92 25.42
C GLN A 36 14.66 6.71 24.14
N THR A 37 14.94 5.65 23.37
CA THR A 37 14.15 5.30 22.19
C THR A 37 12.71 4.97 22.59
N VAL A 38 12.52 4.14 23.61
CA VAL A 38 11.17 3.76 24.10
C VAL A 38 10.38 4.98 24.57
N VAL A 39 10.99 5.88 25.34
CA VAL A 39 10.35 7.13 25.77
C VAL A 39 9.94 8.00 24.58
N ARG A 40 10.77 8.08 23.53
CA ARG A 40 10.46 8.87 22.33
C ARG A 40 9.34 8.24 21.49
N VAL A 41 9.30 6.91 21.36
CA VAL A 41 8.19 6.20 20.70
C VAL A 41 6.88 6.42 21.46
N LEU A 42 6.90 6.29 22.80
CA LEU A 42 5.75 6.58 23.65
C LEU A 42 5.30 8.05 23.50
N ALA A 43 6.22 8.99 23.41
CA ALA A 43 5.89 10.39 23.16
C ALA A 43 5.20 10.61 21.80
N ALA A 44 5.59 9.88 20.75
CA ALA A 44 4.91 9.90 19.44
C ALA A 44 3.49 9.31 19.50
N LEU A 45 3.21 8.42 20.45
CA LEU A 45 1.87 7.94 20.81
C LEU A 45 1.11 8.91 21.75
N GLY A 46 1.66 10.09 22.04
CA GLY A 46 1.07 11.07 22.94
C GLY A 46 1.21 10.72 24.44
N VAL A 47 2.12 9.82 24.79
CA VAL A 47 2.35 9.35 26.17
C VAL A 47 3.62 9.98 26.74
N ASP A 48 3.47 10.78 27.80
CA ASP A 48 4.62 11.30 28.55
C ASP A 48 5.18 10.19 29.47
N ALA A 49 6.36 9.67 29.12
CA ALA A 49 7.12 8.70 29.88
C ALA A 49 8.46 9.26 30.37
N SER A 50 8.60 10.59 30.47
CA SER A 50 9.88 11.26 30.74
C SER A 50 10.42 11.07 32.15
N THR A 51 9.57 10.71 33.12
CA THR A 51 9.97 10.43 34.51
C THR A 51 9.23 9.21 35.08
N PRO A 52 9.72 8.57 36.15
CA PRO A 52 9.02 7.46 36.80
C PRO A 52 7.59 7.80 37.25
N GLU A 53 7.36 9.03 37.74
CA GLU A 53 6.03 9.50 38.14
C GLU A 53 5.09 9.59 36.93
N ARG A 54 5.60 10.06 35.78
CA ARG A 54 4.85 10.13 34.52
C ARG A 54 4.53 8.73 33.99
N VAL A 55 5.47 7.80 34.07
CA VAL A 55 5.25 6.39 33.74
C VAL A 55 4.13 5.78 34.58
N ALA A 56 4.15 5.98 35.90
CA ALA A 56 3.11 5.47 36.80
C ALA A 56 1.72 6.08 36.48
N LEU A 57 1.66 7.37 36.17
CA LEU A 57 0.42 8.04 35.76
C LEU A 57 -0.11 7.50 34.42
N ALA A 58 0.77 7.27 33.44
CA ALA A 58 0.41 6.72 32.14
C ALA A 58 -0.09 5.27 32.26
N LEU A 59 0.55 4.43 33.09
CA LEU A 59 0.08 3.08 33.40
C LEU A 59 -1.34 3.10 34.01
N ALA A 60 -1.57 3.95 35.01
CA ALA A 60 -2.89 4.09 35.61
C ALA A 60 -3.92 4.63 34.59
N HIS A 61 -3.50 5.47 33.64
CA HIS A 61 -4.36 5.98 32.58
C HIS A 61 -4.81 4.85 31.64
N VAL A 62 -3.86 4.14 31.03
CA VAL A 62 -4.15 3.08 30.03
C VAL A 62 -4.97 1.94 30.63
N GLU A 63 -4.71 1.55 31.88
CA GLU A 63 -5.50 0.54 32.59
C GLU A 63 -6.97 0.96 32.83
N ASN A 64 -7.22 2.26 33.01
CA ASN A 64 -8.57 2.80 33.25
C ASN A 64 -9.31 3.17 31.97
N THR A 65 -8.60 3.34 30.84
CA THR A 65 -9.20 3.77 29.57
C THR A 65 -10.38 2.90 29.11
N PRO A 66 -10.32 1.55 29.13
CA PRO A 66 -11.47 0.72 28.76
C PRO A 66 -12.70 0.98 29.63
N TRP A 67 -12.50 1.26 30.93
CA TRP A 67 -13.55 1.47 31.92
C TRP A 67 -14.18 2.86 31.86
N ARG A 68 -13.55 3.82 31.17
CA ARG A 68 -14.10 5.17 30.93
C ARG A 68 -15.13 5.20 29.81
N ARG A 69 -15.25 4.12 29.03
CA ARG A 69 -16.13 4.06 27.86
C ARG A 69 -17.25 3.07 28.10
N VAL A 70 -18.46 3.46 27.72
CA VAL A 70 -19.63 2.57 27.75
C VAL A 70 -19.43 1.39 26.80
N LEU A 71 -18.97 1.66 25.57
CA LEU A 71 -18.65 0.66 24.55
C LEU A 71 -17.18 0.78 24.10
N PRO A 72 -16.56 -0.31 23.62
CA PRO A 72 -15.31 -0.21 22.88
C PRO A 72 -15.42 0.79 21.72
N PRO A 73 -14.32 1.40 21.24
CA PRO A 73 -14.39 2.33 20.12
C PRO A 73 -14.92 1.66 18.84
N VAL A 74 -14.55 0.39 18.63
CA VAL A 74 -14.99 -0.47 17.53
C VAL A 74 -14.87 -1.92 18.00
N VAL A 75 -15.72 -2.80 17.48
CA VAL A 75 -15.61 -4.24 17.66
C VAL A 75 -15.38 -4.86 16.29
N VAL A 76 -14.29 -5.61 16.11
CA VAL A 76 -14.05 -6.39 14.89
C VAL A 76 -14.16 -7.88 15.22
N THR A 77 -14.88 -8.62 14.40
CA THR A 77 -15.04 -10.06 14.55
C THR A 77 -15.07 -10.76 13.20
N ARG A 78 -14.92 -12.08 13.21
CA ARG A 78 -14.97 -12.94 12.03
C ARG A 78 -16.36 -13.56 11.91
N ALA A 79 -16.85 -13.69 10.69
CA ALA A 79 -18.05 -14.46 10.42
C ALA A 79 -17.93 -15.89 10.96
N GLY A 80 -19.03 -16.45 11.47
CA GLY A 80 -19.05 -17.78 12.07
C GLY A 80 -18.54 -17.84 13.51
N HIS A 81 -18.06 -16.72 14.09
CA HIS A 81 -17.53 -16.68 15.44
C HIS A 81 -18.38 -15.79 16.35
N ALA A 82 -18.67 -16.26 17.57
CA ALA A 82 -19.28 -15.41 18.59
C ALA A 82 -18.20 -14.48 19.18
N ALA A 83 -18.57 -13.24 19.48
CA ALA A 83 -17.68 -12.26 20.09
C ALA A 83 -18.29 -11.69 21.37
N ARG A 84 -17.46 -11.36 22.36
CA ARG A 84 -17.91 -10.78 23.62
C ARG A 84 -17.54 -9.31 23.68
N VAL A 85 -18.53 -8.47 23.96
CA VAL A 85 -18.38 -7.01 24.06
C VAL A 85 -18.56 -6.60 25.51
N PRO A 86 -17.53 -6.00 26.14
CA PRO A 86 -17.68 -5.41 27.46
C PRO A 86 -18.47 -4.10 27.37
N VAL A 87 -19.42 -3.92 28.29
CA VAL A 87 -20.21 -2.69 28.42
C VAL A 87 -20.05 -2.15 29.83
N HIS A 88 -19.54 -0.92 29.95
CA HIS A 88 -19.28 -0.30 31.25
C HIS A 88 -20.36 0.72 31.60
N VAL A 89 -20.87 0.64 32.84
CA VAL A 89 -21.91 1.53 33.36
C VAL A 89 -21.61 1.87 34.82
N THR A 90 -22.33 2.83 35.40
CA THR A 90 -22.28 3.02 36.86
C THR A 90 -22.71 1.72 37.53
N HIS A 91 -21.94 1.26 38.50
CA HIS A 91 -22.21 0.00 39.16
C HIS A 91 -23.63 -0.02 39.75
N GLY A 92 -24.43 -1.02 39.35
CA GLY A 92 -25.82 -1.18 39.75
C GLY A 92 -26.84 -0.67 38.73
N ASP A 93 -26.44 0.15 37.76
CA ASP A 93 -27.36 0.61 36.71
C ASP A 93 -27.62 -0.49 35.67
N PRO A 94 -28.87 -0.62 35.17
CA PRO A 94 -29.18 -1.51 34.05
C PRO A 94 -28.71 -0.91 32.71
N VAL A 95 -28.50 -1.77 31.71
CA VAL A 95 -28.20 -1.37 30.33
C VAL A 95 -28.88 -2.32 29.35
N GLU A 96 -29.54 -1.75 28.35
CA GLU A 96 -30.08 -2.45 27.18
C GLU A 96 -29.09 -2.32 26.03
N VAL A 97 -28.83 -3.41 25.30
CA VAL A 97 -27.85 -3.44 24.20
C VAL A 97 -28.44 -4.19 23.02
N TRP A 98 -28.30 -3.63 21.82
CA TRP A 98 -28.71 -4.25 20.56
C TRP A 98 -27.79 -3.86 19.42
N LEU A 99 -27.91 -4.55 18.29
CA LEU A 99 -27.24 -4.22 17.03
C LEU A 99 -28.22 -3.58 16.06
N GLU A 100 -27.78 -2.55 15.34
CA GLU A 100 -28.35 -2.10 14.07
C GLU A 100 -27.50 -2.69 12.94
N LEU A 101 -28.11 -3.53 12.11
CA LEU A 101 -27.40 -4.20 11.01
C LEU A 101 -27.16 -3.22 9.86
N ASP A 102 -26.07 -3.49 9.12
CA ASP A 102 -25.65 -2.73 7.95
C ASP A 102 -26.80 -2.75 6.91
N PRO A 103 -27.26 -1.59 6.40
CA PRO A 103 -28.27 -1.56 5.34
C PRO A 103 -27.91 -2.40 4.11
N GLU A 104 -26.62 -2.46 3.75
CA GLU A 104 -26.12 -3.30 2.64
C GLU A 104 -26.23 -4.80 2.96
N ALA A 105 -26.28 -5.15 4.25
CA ALA A 105 -26.46 -6.52 4.75
C ALA A 105 -27.93 -6.86 5.06
N GLY A 106 -28.88 -6.03 4.62
CA GLY A 106 -30.33 -6.20 4.82
C GLY A 106 -30.94 -5.38 5.95
N GLY A 107 -30.11 -4.70 6.76
CA GLY A 107 -30.55 -3.78 7.82
C GLY A 107 -31.35 -4.44 8.95
N GLY A 108 -31.85 -3.59 9.85
CA GLY A 108 -32.74 -3.98 10.95
C GLY A 108 -32.05 -4.18 12.29
N ARG A 109 -32.86 -4.22 13.34
CA ARG A 109 -32.41 -4.35 14.73
C ARG A 109 -32.29 -5.83 15.14
N ARG A 110 -31.20 -6.17 15.82
CA ARG A 110 -30.92 -7.51 16.35
C ARG A 110 -30.54 -7.45 17.82
N GLU A 111 -31.29 -8.15 18.66
CA GLU A 111 -31.00 -8.24 20.10
C GLU A 111 -29.71 -9.03 20.37
N VAL A 112 -28.94 -8.60 21.38
CA VAL A 112 -27.77 -9.33 21.87
C VAL A 112 -28.01 -9.84 23.28
N THR A 113 -27.37 -10.96 23.62
CA THR A 113 -27.60 -11.61 24.91
C THR A 113 -26.53 -11.18 25.91
N GLN A 114 -26.95 -10.71 27.09
CA GLN A 114 -26.04 -10.52 28.21
C GLN A 114 -25.59 -11.89 28.73
N VAL A 115 -24.28 -12.07 28.92
CA VAL A 115 -23.68 -13.28 29.48
C VAL A 115 -23.07 -13.01 30.85
N ASP A 116 -23.16 -14.00 31.74
CA ASP A 116 -22.68 -13.90 33.12
C ASP A 116 -21.16 -14.05 33.20
N VAL A 117 -20.44 -12.95 32.94
CA VAL A 117 -18.99 -12.82 33.17
C VAL A 117 -18.77 -11.93 34.38
N VAL A 118 -18.48 -12.53 35.53
CA VAL A 118 -18.30 -11.81 36.80
C VAL A 118 -16.96 -11.08 36.82
N VAL A 119 -17.02 -9.76 36.98
CA VAL A 119 -15.85 -8.87 36.99
C VAL A 119 -16.09 -7.85 38.08
N GLU A 120 -15.15 -7.74 39.01
CA GLU A 120 -15.29 -6.82 40.13
C GLU A 120 -15.39 -5.36 39.66
N PRO A 121 -16.31 -4.56 40.22
CA PRO A 121 -16.42 -3.15 39.90
C PRO A 121 -15.13 -2.39 40.26
N ARG A 122 -14.81 -1.35 39.49
CA ARG A 122 -13.60 -0.53 39.69
C ARG A 122 -13.98 0.91 40.01
N SER A 123 -13.23 1.55 40.92
CA SER A 123 -13.31 3.00 41.11
C SER A 123 -12.52 3.71 40.02
N VAL A 124 -13.21 4.42 39.12
CA VAL A 124 -12.63 5.17 38.00
C VAL A 124 -13.12 6.61 38.06
N ASP A 125 -12.20 7.57 38.11
CA ASP A 125 -12.48 9.01 38.17
C ASP A 125 -13.54 9.40 39.24
N GLY A 126 -13.48 8.75 40.41
CA GLY A 126 -14.38 9.01 41.55
C GLY A 126 -15.75 8.33 41.48
N ARG A 127 -16.01 7.49 40.46
CA ARG A 127 -17.24 6.70 40.30
C ARG A 127 -16.94 5.22 40.39
N THR A 128 -17.86 4.44 40.95
CA THR A 128 -17.79 2.98 40.89
C THR A 128 -18.40 2.51 39.57
N VAL A 129 -17.59 1.92 38.71
CA VAL A 129 -17.97 1.44 37.37
C VAL A 129 -18.09 -0.08 37.39
N GLY A 130 -19.21 -0.62 36.93
CA GLY A 130 -19.43 -2.04 36.72
C GLY A 130 -19.26 -2.42 35.24
N ARG A 131 -19.01 -3.71 34.97
CA ARG A 131 -18.91 -4.26 33.62
C ARG A 131 -19.98 -5.33 33.39
N ALA A 132 -20.88 -5.11 32.44
CA ALA A 132 -21.70 -6.15 31.83
C ALA A 132 -20.97 -6.69 30.59
N THR A 133 -21.24 -7.94 30.20
CA THR A 133 -20.67 -8.53 28.97
C THR A 133 -21.80 -9.03 28.10
N PHE A 134 -21.80 -8.64 26.84
CA PHE A 134 -22.79 -9.04 25.84
C PHE A 134 -22.14 -9.92 24.78
N GLU A 135 -22.85 -10.94 24.31
CA GLU A 135 -22.39 -11.83 23.26
C GLU A 135 -23.03 -11.46 21.92
N LEU A 136 -22.18 -11.21 20.92
CA LEU A 136 -22.55 -11.06 19.53
C LEU A 136 -22.76 -12.45 18.91
N PRO A 137 -23.90 -12.69 18.23
CA PRO A 137 -24.17 -13.97 17.58
C PRO A 137 -23.14 -14.32 16.50
N SER A 138 -22.87 -15.61 16.29
CA SER A 138 -21.91 -16.10 15.29
C SER A 138 -22.42 -16.03 13.84
N ASP A 139 -23.71 -15.82 13.65
CA ASP A 139 -24.42 -15.77 12.37
C ASP A 139 -24.76 -14.33 11.95
N LEU A 140 -23.94 -13.35 12.37
CA LEU A 140 -24.02 -12.00 11.83
C LEU A 140 -23.56 -11.98 10.36
N PRO A 141 -24.25 -11.24 9.47
CA PRO A 141 -23.80 -11.09 8.10
C PRO A 141 -22.51 -10.27 8.04
N LEU A 142 -21.79 -10.35 6.92
CA LEU A 142 -20.61 -9.51 6.69
C LEU A 142 -21.01 -8.04 6.58
N GLY A 143 -20.22 -7.14 7.15
CA GLY A 143 -20.39 -5.70 6.94
C GLY A 143 -20.11 -4.83 8.16
N TRP A 144 -20.57 -3.59 8.06
CA TRP A 144 -20.34 -2.51 9.03
C TRP A 144 -21.63 -2.23 9.81
N HIS A 145 -21.86 -3.00 10.86
CA HIS A 145 -23.00 -2.84 11.76
C HIS A 145 -22.71 -1.81 12.85
N GLU A 146 -23.68 -1.58 13.72
CA GLU A 146 -23.53 -0.71 14.88
C GLU A 146 -24.11 -1.37 16.12
N ILE A 147 -23.36 -1.40 17.22
CA ILE A 147 -23.87 -1.77 18.54
C ILE A 147 -24.31 -0.52 19.28
N ARG A 148 -25.47 -0.58 19.93
CA ARG A 148 -26.08 0.49 20.72
C ARG A 148 -26.25 0.04 22.16
N ALA A 149 -25.95 0.94 23.10
CA ALA A 149 -26.13 0.71 24.53
C ALA A 149 -26.88 1.89 25.16
N GLU A 150 -28.00 1.59 25.82
CA GLU A 150 -28.90 2.58 26.41
C GLU A 150 -29.27 2.22 27.86
N GLY A 151 -29.27 3.21 28.75
CA GLY A 151 -29.56 3.04 30.18
C GLY A 151 -29.28 4.32 30.99
N PRO A 152 -29.50 4.34 32.32
CA PRO A 152 -29.36 5.54 33.13
C PRO A 152 -27.98 6.19 33.08
N SER A 153 -26.93 5.39 32.91
CA SER A 153 -25.55 5.86 32.71
C SER A 153 -24.92 5.37 31.40
N ALA A 154 -25.73 4.90 30.46
CA ALA A 154 -25.31 4.45 29.14
C ALA A 154 -26.09 5.18 28.04
N HIS A 155 -25.39 5.88 27.16
CA HIS A 155 -25.92 6.37 25.89
C HIS A 155 -24.77 6.42 24.89
N ALA A 156 -24.53 5.29 24.23
CA ALA A 156 -23.39 5.12 23.34
C ALA A 156 -23.74 4.21 22.16
N HIS A 157 -23.01 4.42 21.07
CA HIS A 157 -23.00 3.53 19.92
C HIS A 157 -21.56 3.32 19.45
N SER A 158 -21.29 2.20 18.80
CA SER A 158 -19.98 1.88 18.24
C SER A 158 -20.12 0.96 17.02
N PRO A 159 -19.25 1.08 15.99
CA PRO A 159 -19.27 0.15 14.87
C PRO A 159 -18.90 -1.28 15.27
N VAL A 160 -19.60 -2.24 14.67
CA VAL A 160 -19.27 -3.68 14.72
C VAL A 160 -18.96 -4.14 13.30
N VAL A 161 -17.71 -4.52 13.06
CA VAL A 161 -17.23 -4.97 11.76
C VAL A 161 -17.19 -6.49 11.75
N VAL A 162 -18.02 -7.11 10.91
CA VAL A 162 -18.01 -8.56 10.70
C VAL A 162 -17.27 -8.85 9.40
N THR A 163 -16.11 -9.47 9.54
CA THR A 163 -15.17 -9.73 8.45
C THR A 163 -15.28 -11.18 7.98
N PRO A 164 -14.93 -11.51 6.71
CA PRO A 164 -14.88 -12.89 6.26
C PRO A 164 -13.97 -13.72 7.18
N ASP A 165 -14.26 -15.00 7.37
CA ASP A 165 -13.34 -15.89 8.08
C ASP A 165 -12.08 -16.17 7.24
N ARG A 166 -12.26 -16.25 5.92
CA ARG A 166 -11.20 -16.43 4.93
C ARG A 166 -11.61 -15.81 3.59
N LEU A 167 -10.63 -15.29 2.85
CA LEU A 167 -10.80 -14.95 1.43
C LEU A 167 -10.72 -16.21 0.57
N GLU A 168 -11.80 -16.47 -0.17
CA GLU A 168 -11.84 -17.58 -1.12
C GLU A 168 -11.21 -17.18 -2.45
N LEU A 169 -10.40 -18.07 -3.01
CA LEU A 169 -9.84 -17.88 -4.35
C LEU A 169 -10.95 -18.02 -5.42
N PRO A 170 -10.96 -17.16 -6.45
CA PRO A 170 -11.76 -17.37 -7.65
C PRO A 170 -11.54 -18.78 -8.22
N GLU A 171 -12.59 -19.42 -8.71
CA GLU A 171 -12.56 -20.81 -9.18
C GLU A 171 -11.45 -21.09 -10.21
N ARG A 172 -11.27 -20.16 -11.16
CA ARG A 172 -10.22 -20.23 -12.18
C ARG A 172 -8.81 -20.32 -11.58
N LEU A 173 -8.56 -19.66 -10.45
CA LEU A 173 -7.27 -19.74 -9.75
C LEU A 173 -7.10 -21.05 -8.97
N ARG A 174 -8.18 -21.59 -8.40
CA ARG A 174 -8.14 -22.86 -7.64
C ARG A 174 -7.77 -24.06 -8.51
N GLU A 175 -8.25 -24.09 -9.75
CA GLU A 175 -8.07 -25.22 -10.66
C GLU A 175 -6.79 -25.14 -11.47
N GLY A 176 -6.34 -23.92 -11.80
CA GLY A 176 -5.33 -23.73 -12.84
C GLY A 176 -4.38 -22.57 -12.61
N GLY A 177 -4.36 -21.92 -11.44
CA GLY A 177 -3.53 -20.75 -11.15
C GLY A 177 -3.71 -19.60 -12.15
N ALA A 178 -2.82 -18.62 -12.10
CA ALA A 178 -2.73 -17.54 -13.07
C ALA A 178 -1.29 -17.09 -13.25
N TRP A 179 -0.97 -16.56 -14.41
CA TRP A 179 0.28 -15.83 -14.62
C TRP A 179 -0.01 -14.44 -15.18
N GLY A 180 0.84 -13.48 -14.89
CA GLY A 180 0.64 -12.10 -15.30
C GLY A 180 1.93 -11.33 -15.46
N VAL A 181 1.78 -10.10 -15.93
CA VAL A 181 2.90 -9.18 -16.16
C VAL A 181 2.95 -8.17 -15.02
N MET A 182 4.14 -7.77 -14.61
CA MET A 182 4.36 -6.70 -13.63
C MET A 182 5.07 -5.54 -14.35
N ALA A 183 4.43 -4.37 -14.38
CA ALA A 183 4.90 -3.20 -15.10
C ALA A 183 4.94 -1.98 -14.19
N GLN A 184 5.98 -1.18 -14.35
CA GLN A 184 6.04 0.15 -13.76
C GLN A 184 5.39 1.09 -14.78
N LEU A 185 4.08 1.34 -14.64
CA LEU A 185 3.24 1.95 -15.68
C LEU A 185 3.85 3.24 -16.22
N TYR A 186 4.33 4.10 -15.33
CA TYR A 186 4.93 5.38 -15.70
C TYR A 186 6.14 5.24 -16.66
N SER A 187 6.83 4.09 -16.71
CA SER A 187 7.97 3.85 -17.59
C SER A 187 7.61 3.24 -18.95
N VAL A 188 6.37 2.75 -19.11
CA VAL A 188 5.86 2.10 -20.33
C VAL A 188 5.09 3.12 -21.15
N ARG A 189 5.79 3.74 -22.11
CA ARG A 189 5.22 4.80 -22.98
C ARG A 189 4.77 4.21 -24.32
N SER A 190 3.64 4.66 -24.84
CA SER A 190 3.26 4.53 -26.24
C SER A 190 3.75 5.75 -27.02
N ARG A 191 3.45 5.81 -28.32
CA ARG A 191 3.69 7.00 -29.16
C ARG A 191 2.69 8.14 -28.90
N ALA A 192 1.65 7.87 -28.13
CA ALA A 192 0.63 8.83 -27.76
C ALA A 192 0.78 9.34 -26.32
N SER A 193 1.69 8.74 -25.53
CA SER A 193 2.02 9.16 -24.17
C SER A 193 2.43 10.62 -24.11
N TRP A 194 2.36 11.22 -22.92
CA TRP A 194 2.85 12.59 -22.72
C TRP A 194 4.09 12.52 -21.83
N GLY A 195 5.13 11.82 -22.31
CA GLY A 195 6.39 11.57 -21.61
C GLY A 195 6.34 10.53 -20.50
N VAL A 196 5.14 10.09 -20.10
CA VAL A 196 4.88 9.13 -19.01
C VAL A 196 3.76 8.18 -19.47
N GLY A 197 3.92 6.89 -19.18
CA GLY A 197 2.86 5.90 -19.42
C GLY A 197 1.63 6.18 -18.56
N ASP A 198 0.44 6.07 -19.13
CA ASP A 198 -0.80 6.52 -18.51
C ASP A 198 -1.96 5.51 -18.61
N LEU A 199 -3.17 5.87 -18.17
CA LEU A 199 -4.29 4.92 -18.04
C LEU A 199 -4.79 4.38 -19.38
N ALA A 200 -4.57 5.09 -20.50
CA ALA A 200 -4.83 4.54 -21.83
C ALA A 200 -3.77 3.48 -22.20
N ASP A 201 -2.50 3.75 -21.86
CA ASP A 201 -1.41 2.78 -22.04
C ASP A 201 -1.65 1.53 -21.16
N LEU A 202 -2.22 1.71 -19.96
CA LEU A 202 -2.63 0.61 -19.09
C LEU A 202 -3.71 -0.27 -19.74
N ALA A 203 -4.75 0.35 -20.30
CA ALA A 203 -5.83 -0.36 -20.98
C ALA A 203 -5.31 -1.12 -22.21
N GLU A 204 -4.45 -0.49 -23.01
CA GLU A 204 -3.88 -1.10 -24.21
C GLU A 204 -2.91 -2.25 -23.86
N LEU A 205 -2.03 -2.04 -22.87
CA LEU A 205 -1.13 -3.08 -22.36
C LEU A 205 -1.93 -4.28 -21.81
N GLY A 206 -3.00 -4.01 -21.05
CA GLY A 206 -3.90 -5.03 -20.53
C GLY A 206 -4.56 -5.84 -21.66
N TRP A 207 -5.10 -5.16 -22.67
CA TRP A 207 -5.70 -5.81 -23.84
C TRP A 207 -4.70 -6.68 -24.59
N LEU A 208 -3.54 -6.13 -24.93
CA LEU A 208 -2.51 -6.82 -25.70
C LEU A 208 -1.92 -7.99 -24.92
N ALA A 209 -1.62 -7.83 -23.63
CA ALA A 209 -1.11 -8.92 -22.79
C ALA A 209 -2.11 -10.08 -22.66
N ALA A 210 -3.41 -9.77 -22.53
CA ALA A 210 -4.46 -10.78 -22.49
C ALA A 210 -4.54 -11.55 -23.82
N GLN A 211 -4.67 -10.83 -24.94
CA GLN A 211 -4.93 -11.42 -26.26
C GLN A 211 -3.68 -12.05 -26.90
N ARG A 212 -2.53 -11.41 -26.74
CA ARG A 212 -1.28 -11.84 -27.38
C ARG A 212 -0.50 -12.79 -26.51
N TRP A 213 -0.52 -12.66 -25.19
CA TRP A 213 0.27 -13.52 -24.32
C TRP A 213 -0.57 -14.52 -23.54
N GLY A 214 -1.85 -14.23 -23.29
CA GLY A 214 -2.69 -15.05 -22.41
C GLY A 214 -2.40 -14.77 -20.93
N ALA A 215 -1.99 -13.55 -20.60
CA ALA A 215 -1.82 -13.11 -19.23
C ALA A 215 -3.18 -12.97 -18.53
N ASP A 216 -3.24 -13.37 -17.27
CA ASP A 216 -4.46 -13.30 -16.44
C ASP A 216 -4.52 -12.05 -15.57
N PHE A 217 -3.40 -11.33 -15.42
CA PHE A 217 -3.33 -10.08 -14.68
C PHE A 217 -2.19 -9.18 -15.14
N LEU A 218 -2.32 -7.89 -14.79
CA LEU A 218 -1.29 -6.89 -14.91
C LEU A 218 -1.11 -6.18 -13.55
N LEU A 219 -0.01 -6.46 -12.87
CA LEU A 219 0.39 -5.75 -11.65
C LEU A 219 1.09 -4.45 -12.02
N VAL A 220 0.64 -3.34 -11.45
CA VAL A 220 1.23 -2.02 -11.65
C VAL A 220 1.78 -1.44 -10.35
N ASN A 221 2.70 -0.49 -10.46
CA ASN A 221 3.13 0.33 -9.32
C ASN A 221 1.94 1.04 -8.67
N PRO A 222 2.08 1.52 -7.42
CA PRO A 222 1.04 2.34 -6.81
C PRO A 222 0.70 3.55 -7.68
N LEU A 223 -0.59 3.76 -7.92
CA LEU A 223 -1.11 4.87 -8.75
C LEU A 223 -1.60 6.05 -7.88
N HIS A 224 -1.24 6.04 -6.61
CA HIS A 224 -1.60 7.03 -5.59
C HIS A 224 -1.23 8.45 -5.99
N ALA A 225 -2.08 9.41 -5.63
CA ALA A 225 -1.87 10.81 -5.92
C ALA A 225 -0.57 11.34 -5.29
N ALA A 226 0.14 12.15 -6.06
CA ALA A 226 1.29 12.93 -5.62
C ALA A 226 0.88 14.40 -5.44
N GLU A 227 1.85 15.31 -5.43
CA GLU A 227 1.63 16.75 -5.36
C GLU A 227 0.76 17.24 -6.56
N PRO A 228 -0.17 18.20 -6.34
CA PRO A 228 -1.02 18.76 -7.39
C PRO A 228 -0.28 19.76 -8.28
N VAL A 229 0.92 20.18 -7.85
CA VAL A 229 1.81 21.10 -8.54
C VAL A 229 3.24 20.58 -8.44
N GLU A 230 4.06 21.01 -9.38
CA GLU A 230 5.47 20.66 -9.50
C GLU A 230 6.31 21.27 -8.35
N PRO A 231 7.39 20.61 -7.90
CA PRO A 231 7.87 19.31 -8.36
C PRO A 231 7.08 18.12 -7.80
N LEU A 232 6.88 17.09 -8.60
CA LEU A 232 6.24 15.83 -8.20
C LEU A 232 7.25 14.86 -7.62
N THR A 233 6.91 14.26 -6.48
CA THR A 233 7.66 13.16 -5.89
C THR A 233 7.72 11.97 -6.87
N PRO A 234 8.91 11.52 -7.29
CA PRO A 234 9.03 10.44 -8.28
C PRO A 234 8.60 9.08 -7.75
N SER A 235 8.74 8.84 -6.44
CA SER A 235 8.46 7.56 -5.81
C SER A 235 6.96 7.31 -5.67
N PRO A 236 6.42 6.21 -6.24
CA PRO A 236 5.03 5.84 -6.00
C PRO A 236 4.77 5.34 -4.57
N TYR A 237 5.84 5.11 -3.79
CA TYR A 237 5.78 4.66 -2.39
C TYR A 237 5.84 5.80 -1.36
N LEU A 238 5.90 7.05 -1.82
CA LEU A 238 5.78 8.23 -0.96
C LEU A 238 4.71 9.20 -1.50
N PRO A 239 3.45 8.74 -1.65
CA PRO A 239 2.38 9.56 -2.22
C PRO A 239 1.84 10.59 -1.21
N THR A 240 1.07 11.57 -1.68
CA THR A 240 0.40 12.54 -0.80
C THR A 240 -0.82 11.94 -0.07
N THR A 241 -1.42 10.91 -0.67
CA THR A 241 -2.56 10.15 -0.13
C THR A 241 -2.54 8.74 -0.72
N ARG A 242 -3.00 7.74 0.03
CA ARG A 242 -3.17 6.38 -0.49
C ARG A 242 -4.59 6.08 -1.00
N ARG A 243 -5.48 7.07 -0.92
CA ARG A 243 -6.88 6.90 -1.31
C ARG A 243 -7.12 7.34 -2.75
N PHE A 244 -6.57 8.48 -3.15
CA PHE A 244 -6.85 9.11 -4.44
C PHE A 244 -5.76 8.82 -5.48
N VAL A 245 -6.07 8.99 -6.76
CA VAL A 245 -5.24 8.58 -7.90
C VAL A 245 -4.46 9.77 -8.44
N ASN A 246 -3.22 9.56 -8.88
CA ASN A 246 -2.40 10.61 -9.49
C ASN A 246 -2.95 11.03 -10.86
N PRO A 247 -3.41 12.29 -11.03
CA PRO A 247 -3.93 12.77 -12.31
C PRO A 247 -2.88 12.80 -13.43
N LEU A 248 -1.58 12.66 -13.13
CA LEU A 248 -0.53 12.44 -14.12
C LEU A 248 -0.85 11.28 -15.07
N TYR A 249 -1.55 10.25 -14.58
CA TYR A 249 -1.93 9.08 -15.39
C TYR A 249 -3.19 9.30 -16.23
N VAL A 250 -3.82 10.47 -16.22
CA VAL A 250 -4.97 10.73 -17.10
C VAL A 250 -4.49 10.93 -18.55
N ARG A 251 -5.09 10.22 -19.50
CA ARG A 251 -4.99 10.52 -20.93
C ARG A 251 -5.98 11.65 -21.25
N VAL A 252 -5.49 12.83 -21.63
CA VAL A 252 -6.34 14.02 -21.84
C VAL A 252 -7.30 13.81 -23.02
N GLU A 253 -6.82 13.14 -24.06
CA GLU A 253 -7.54 12.84 -25.29
C GLU A 253 -8.75 11.93 -25.07
N ASP A 254 -8.70 11.08 -24.03
CA ASP A 254 -9.75 10.12 -23.70
C ASP A 254 -10.81 10.72 -22.76
N VAL A 255 -10.61 11.94 -22.28
CA VAL A 255 -11.66 12.66 -21.56
C VAL A 255 -12.77 12.99 -22.53
N ARG A 256 -13.99 12.52 -22.26
CA ARG A 256 -15.12 12.61 -23.20
C ARG A 256 -15.36 14.03 -23.71
N GLU A 257 -15.22 15.03 -22.85
CA GLU A 257 -15.41 16.44 -23.19
C GLU A 257 -14.40 16.96 -24.22
N THR A 258 -13.20 16.36 -24.34
CA THR A 258 -12.19 16.68 -25.36
C THR A 258 -12.73 16.57 -26.79
N GLY A 259 -13.62 15.60 -27.05
CA GLY A 259 -14.24 15.39 -28.35
C GLY A 259 -15.22 16.49 -28.79
N TYR A 260 -15.61 17.39 -27.88
CA TYR A 260 -16.58 18.47 -28.12
C TYR A 260 -15.97 19.88 -28.07
N LEU A 261 -14.66 19.98 -27.86
CA LEU A 261 -13.94 21.25 -27.82
C LEU A 261 -14.05 22.02 -29.14
N SER A 262 -14.01 23.34 -29.03
CA SER A 262 -13.89 24.20 -30.21
C SER A 262 -12.54 23.98 -30.91
N ALA A 263 -12.43 24.36 -32.19
CA ALA A 263 -11.14 24.28 -32.89
C ALA A 263 -10.03 25.10 -32.20
N ALA A 264 -10.39 26.20 -31.53
CA ALA A 264 -9.44 27.03 -30.79
C ALA A 264 -8.96 26.33 -29.52
N ASP A 265 -9.87 25.75 -28.74
CA ASP A 265 -9.52 25.04 -27.50
C ASP A 265 -8.73 23.76 -27.80
N ARG A 266 -9.09 23.05 -28.88
CA ARG A 266 -8.31 21.90 -29.35
C ARG A 266 -6.89 22.28 -29.76
N ALA A 267 -6.69 23.43 -30.38
CA ALA A 267 -5.34 23.92 -30.70
C ALA A 267 -4.52 24.22 -29.43
N LEU A 268 -5.15 24.63 -28.33
CA LEU A 268 -4.46 24.78 -27.04
C LEU A 268 -3.99 23.44 -26.47
N LEU A 269 -4.80 22.38 -26.58
CA LEU A 269 -4.41 21.02 -26.20
C LEU A 269 -3.22 20.54 -27.03
N GLU A 270 -3.30 20.68 -28.37
CA GLU A 270 -2.23 20.29 -29.29
C GLU A 270 -0.92 21.04 -28.99
N TRP A 271 -1.02 22.33 -28.65
CA TRP A 271 0.15 23.13 -28.24
C TRP A 271 0.72 22.71 -26.88
N ALA A 272 -0.12 22.33 -25.91
CA ALA A 272 0.32 21.80 -24.63
C ALA A 272 1.02 20.43 -24.79
N ALA A 273 0.54 19.59 -25.72
CA ALA A 273 1.09 18.26 -26.00
C ALA A 273 2.44 18.29 -26.72
N GLU A 274 2.64 19.23 -27.64
CA GLU A 274 3.83 19.31 -28.52
C GLU A 274 5.19 19.12 -27.81
N PRO A 275 5.51 19.81 -26.69
CA PRO A 275 6.79 19.63 -26.02
C PRO A 275 6.94 18.26 -25.34
N VAL A 276 5.85 17.62 -24.92
CA VAL A 276 5.89 16.39 -24.11
C VAL A 276 5.83 15.12 -24.94
N LEU A 277 5.25 15.16 -26.14
CA LEU A 277 5.28 14.04 -27.09
C LEU A 277 6.72 13.65 -27.49
N ALA A 278 7.64 14.62 -27.54
CA ALA A 278 9.05 14.34 -27.81
C ALA A 278 9.74 13.55 -26.69
N LEU A 279 9.22 13.61 -25.45
CA LEU A 279 9.77 12.92 -24.29
C LEU A 279 9.51 11.39 -24.33
N ASP A 280 8.53 10.93 -25.11
CA ASP A 280 8.23 9.51 -25.26
C ASP A 280 9.41 8.72 -25.85
N VAL A 281 10.18 9.39 -26.71
CA VAL A 281 11.37 8.83 -27.37
C VAL A 281 12.68 9.32 -26.75
N ASP A 282 12.63 10.03 -25.61
CA ASP A 282 13.81 10.43 -24.84
C ASP A 282 14.31 9.25 -23.97
N PRO A 283 15.56 8.79 -24.15
CA PRO A 283 16.14 7.72 -23.32
C PRO A 283 16.58 8.20 -21.93
N GLY A 284 16.54 9.51 -21.66
CA GLY A 284 16.87 10.14 -20.40
C GLY A 284 15.90 9.81 -19.26
N PRO A 285 16.15 10.34 -18.05
CA PRO A 285 15.24 10.17 -16.92
C PRO A 285 13.85 10.75 -17.23
N ILE A 286 12.81 10.04 -16.82
CA ILE A 286 11.41 10.45 -16.97
C ILE A 286 11.18 11.79 -16.25
N ASP A 287 10.72 12.79 -17.01
CA ASP A 287 10.39 14.14 -16.52
C ASP A 287 8.88 14.25 -16.26
N ARG A 288 8.49 14.00 -15.00
CA ARG A 288 7.08 14.07 -14.56
C ARG A 288 6.57 15.49 -14.45
N ASP A 289 7.43 16.44 -14.13
CA ASP A 289 7.04 17.83 -13.88
C ASP A 289 6.61 18.46 -15.21
N THR A 290 7.40 18.27 -16.25
CA THR A 290 7.07 18.76 -17.59
C THR A 290 5.81 18.07 -18.14
N ALA A 291 5.68 16.75 -17.95
CA ALA A 291 4.49 16.01 -18.32
C ALA A 291 3.22 16.50 -17.58
N TRP A 292 3.30 16.68 -16.26
CA TRP A 292 2.18 17.14 -15.45
C TRP A 292 1.78 18.57 -15.78
N ALA A 293 2.75 19.48 -15.94
CA ALA A 293 2.48 20.87 -16.30
C ALA A 293 1.67 20.96 -17.60
N ALA A 294 2.06 20.19 -18.62
CA ALA A 294 1.36 20.10 -19.88
C ALA A 294 -0.05 19.50 -19.71
N LYS A 295 -0.18 18.35 -19.05
CA LYS A 295 -1.47 17.68 -18.82
C LYS A 295 -2.43 18.57 -18.03
N ARG A 296 -1.97 19.22 -16.95
CA ARG A 296 -2.79 20.12 -16.13
C ARG A 296 -3.32 21.29 -16.96
N ALA A 297 -2.47 21.96 -17.74
CA ALA A 297 -2.90 23.06 -18.60
C ALA A 297 -3.96 22.62 -19.61
N ALA A 298 -3.79 21.43 -20.21
CA ALA A 298 -4.75 20.85 -21.14
C ALA A 298 -6.08 20.46 -20.45
N LEU A 299 -6.00 19.85 -19.26
CA LEU A 299 -7.15 19.44 -18.46
C LEU A 299 -7.97 20.63 -17.95
N GLU A 300 -7.35 21.78 -17.67
CA GLU A 300 -8.06 23.02 -17.33
C GLU A 300 -8.91 23.53 -18.50
N VAL A 301 -8.40 23.43 -19.73
CA VAL A 301 -9.17 23.75 -20.95
C VAL A 301 -10.35 22.80 -21.11
N VAL A 302 -10.14 21.49 -20.89
CA VAL A 302 -11.21 20.48 -20.95
C VAL A 302 -12.27 20.74 -19.87
N PHE A 303 -11.84 21.02 -18.64
CA PHE A 303 -12.74 21.27 -17.51
C PHE A 303 -13.63 22.50 -17.70
N ALA A 304 -13.11 23.54 -18.36
CA ALA A 304 -13.87 24.75 -18.69
C ALA A 304 -14.98 24.50 -19.72
N HIS A 305 -14.92 23.41 -20.49
CA HIS A 305 -15.99 23.04 -21.40
C HIS A 305 -17.22 22.49 -20.63
N PRO A 306 -18.44 22.94 -20.95
CA PRO A 306 -19.63 22.49 -20.25
C PRO A 306 -19.87 20.99 -20.48
N ARG A 307 -20.05 20.25 -19.37
CA ARG A 307 -20.51 18.87 -19.40
C ARG A 307 -21.98 18.81 -19.82
N SER A 308 -22.36 17.73 -20.50
CA SER A 308 -23.79 17.44 -20.73
C SER A 308 -24.53 17.23 -19.39
N PRO A 309 -25.87 17.40 -19.32
CA PRO A 309 -26.61 17.19 -18.07
C PRO A 309 -26.38 15.81 -17.43
N ALA A 310 -26.29 14.75 -18.24
CA ALA A 310 -26.03 13.40 -17.73
C ALA A 310 -24.61 13.24 -17.16
N ARG A 311 -23.62 13.85 -17.81
CA ARG A 311 -22.22 13.86 -17.33
C ARG A 311 -22.07 14.64 -16.03
N GLN A 312 -22.76 15.79 -15.93
CA GLN A 312 -22.77 16.59 -14.72
C GLN A 312 -23.40 15.82 -13.54
N ALA A 313 -24.53 15.14 -13.77
CA ALA A 313 -25.16 14.30 -12.74
C ALA A 313 -24.28 13.11 -12.31
N ALA A 314 -23.56 12.49 -13.24
CA ALA A 314 -22.62 11.40 -12.93
C ALA A 314 -21.43 11.89 -12.08
N PHE A 315 -20.89 13.07 -12.39
CA PHE A 315 -19.85 13.70 -11.57
C PHE A 315 -20.37 14.05 -10.16
N GLU A 316 -21.57 14.61 -10.05
CA GLU A 316 -22.20 14.90 -8.75
C GLU A 316 -22.40 13.64 -7.91
N ALA A 317 -22.85 12.54 -8.53
CA ALA A 317 -23.00 11.25 -7.87
C ALA A 317 -21.65 10.69 -7.39
N PHE A 318 -20.58 10.82 -8.19
CA PHE A 318 -19.23 10.44 -7.76
C PHE A 318 -18.77 11.27 -6.55
N VAL A 319 -19.00 12.58 -6.55
CA VAL A 319 -18.64 13.46 -5.42
C VAL A 319 -19.42 13.11 -4.17
N GLU A 320 -20.70 12.74 -4.29
CA GLU A 320 -21.52 12.27 -3.17
C GLU A 320 -21.01 10.91 -2.64
N GLU A 321 -20.70 9.96 -3.52
CA GLU A 321 -20.18 8.63 -3.17
C GLU A 321 -18.82 8.71 -2.46
N GLN A 322 -17.89 9.55 -2.93
CA GLN A 322 -16.57 9.70 -2.32
C GLN A 322 -16.58 10.55 -1.04
N GLY A 323 -17.61 11.37 -0.85
CA GLY A 323 -17.91 12.06 0.39
C GLY A 323 -16.85 13.08 0.84
N GLU A 324 -16.73 13.23 2.16
CA GLU A 324 -15.90 14.27 2.80
C GLU A 324 -14.41 14.14 2.46
N GLY A 325 -13.86 12.92 2.44
CA GLY A 325 -12.44 12.73 2.14
C GLY A 325 -12.03 13.22 0.74
N LEU A 326 -12.93 13.18 -0.26
CA LEU A 326 -12.63 13.79 -1.58
C LEU A 326 -12.59 15.30 -1.49
N ARG A 327 -13.49 15.90 -0.71
CA ARG A 327 -13.54 17.35 -0.52
C ARG A 327 -12.30 17.84 0.23
N GLU A 328 -11.88 17.12 1.27
CA GLU A 328 -10.65 17.43 2.03
C GLU A 328 -9.40 17.32 1.15
N PHE A 329 -9.27 16.25 0.38
CA PHE A 329 -8.17 16.09 -0.57
C PHE A 329 -8.15 17.20 -1.62
N ALA A 330 -9.29 17.49 -2.25
CA ALA A 330 -9.39 18.53 -3.27
C ALA A 330 -9.13 19.94 -2.69
N LEU A 331 -9.54 20.19 -1.44
CA LEU A 331 -9.22 21.42 -0.72
C LEU A 331 -7.73 21.52 -0.41
N TRP A 332 -7.11 20.43 0.07
CA TRP A 332 -5.66 20.39 0.27
C TRP A 332 -4.94 20.69 -1.05
N CYS A 333 -5.38 20.13 -2.18
CA CYS A 333 -4.78 20.44 -3.48
C CYS A 333 -4.87 21.94 -3.82
N ALA A 334 -6.04 22.55 -3.65
CA ALA A 334 -6.24 23.97 -3.90
C ALA A 334 -5.42 24.88 -2.96
N LEU A 335 -5.22 24.46 -1.71
CA LEU A 335 -4.35 25.15 -0.76
C LEU A 335 -2.88 25.05 -1.16
N VAL A 336 -2.43 23.88 -1.64
CA VAL A 336 -1.06 23.70 -2.15
C VAL A 336 -0.83 24.57 -3.39
N GLU A 337 -1.77 24.63 -4.33
CA GLU A 337 -1.66 25.51 -5.50
C GLU A 337 -1.48 26.98 -5.11
N ARG A 338 -2.16 27.42 -4.05
CA ARG A 338 -2.11 28.81 -3.59
C ARG A 338 -0.87 29.15 -2.76
N HIS A 339 -0.47 28.24 -1.87
CA HIS A 339 0.50 28.52 -0.82
C HIS A 339 1.81 27.73 -0.94
N GLY A 340 1.90 26.78 -1.87
CA GLY A 340 2.98 25.81 -1.92
C GLY A 340 2.81 24.72 -0.84
N PRO A 341 3.88 24.01 -0.44
CA PRO A 341 3.79 22.91 0.51
C PRO A 341 3.32 23.35 1.91
N PRO A 342 2.66 22.48 2.69
CA PRO A 342 2.13 22.80 4.02
C PRO A 342 3.09 23.46 4.99
N ALA A 343 4.40 23.16 4.93
CA ALA A 343 5.39 23.80 5.81
C ALA A 343 5.42 25.34 5.70
N GLY A 344 4.99 25.91 4.57
CA GLY A 344 4.92 27.35 4.35
C GLY A 344 3.56 27.99 4.66
N TRP A 345 2.57 27.21 5.11
CA TRP A 345 1.22 27.72 5.29
C TRP A 345 1.08 28.62 6.53
N PRO A 346 0.12 29.58 6.52
CA PRO A 346 -0.35 30.24 7.73
C PRO A 346 -0.76 29.21 8.82
N PRO A 347 -0.43 29.43 10.10
CA PRO A 347 -0.77 28.51 11.20
C PRO A 347 -2.24 28.09 11.25
N ALA A 348 -3.15 29.00 10.89
CA ALA A 348 -4.59 28.73 10.90
C ALA A 348 -5.04 27.69 9.86
N LEU A 349 -4.22 27.39 8.83
CA LEU A 349 -4.55 26.42 7.78
C LEU A 349 -4.04 24.99 8.09
N HIS A 350 -3.26 24.81 9.17
CA HIS A 350 -2.76 23.48 9.54
C HIS A 350 -3.79 22.60 10.23
N ASP A 351 -4.85 23.20 10.77
CA ASP A 351 -5.97 22.46 11.35
C ASP A 351 -7.12 22.40 10.32
N PRO A 352 -7.42 21.21 9.74
CA PRO A 352 -8.50 21.05 8.77
C PRO A 352 -9.87 21.52 9.28
N LEU A 353 -10.06 21.54 10.60
CA LEU A 353 -11.32 21.91 11.26
C LEU A 353 -11.41 23.41 11.59
N SER A 354 -10.44 24.23 11.19
CA SER A 354 -10.43 25.66 11.52
C SER A 354 -11.41 26.48 10.67
N ASP A 355 -11.87 27.60 11.23
CA ASP A 355 -12.68 28.58 10.49
C ASP A 355 -11.94 29.13 9.25
N ALA A 356 -10.61 29.18 9.29
CA ALA A 356 -9.81 29.64 8.16
C ALA A 356 -9.82 28.64 7.00
N VAL A 357 -9.78 27.34 7.29
CA VAL A 357 -9.92 26.28 6.27
C VAL A 357 -11.33 26.27 5.70
N ALA A 358 -12.36 26.43 6.55
CA ALA A 358 -13.75 26.56 6.09
C ALA A 358 -13.94 27.78 5.17
N ALA A 359 -13.34 28.93 5.50
CA ALA A 359 -13.36 30.12 4.64
C ALA A 359 -12.61 29.89 3.33
N ALA A 360 -11.44 29.24 3.38
CA ALA A 360 -10.65 28.90 2.19
C ALA A 360 -11.42 27.95 1.26
N ALA A 361 -12.18 26.99 1.79
CA ALA A 361 -13.00 26.08 1.00
C ALA A 361 -14.08 26.80 0.17
N VAL A 362 -14.66 27.88 0.72
CA VAL A 362 -15.61 28.74 -0.01
C VAL A 362 -14.89 29.58 -1.06
N GLU A 363 -13.74 30.17 -0.70
CA GLU A 363 -12.98 31.03 -1.60
C GLU A 363 -12.37 30.27 -2.80
N LEU A 364 -11.92 29.03 -2.56
CA LEU A 364 -11.26 28.15 -3.53
C LEU A 364 -12.23 27.15 -4.20
N HIS A 365 -13.54 27.37 -4.09
CA HIS A 365 -14.56 26.42 -4.52
C HIS A 365 -14.32 25.86 -5.94
N ASP A 366 -14.03 26.72 -6.93
CA ASP A 366 -13.82 26.27 -8.32
C ASP A 366 -12.59 25.35 -8.46
N ARG A 367 -11.53 25.57 -7.67
CA ARG A 367 -10.36 24.68 -7.65
C ARG A 367 -10.66 23.37 -6.94
N VAL A 368 -11.43 23.40 -5.86
CA VAL A 368 -11.92 22.18 -5.19
C VAL A 368 -12.74 21.33 -6.16
N VAL A 369 -13.62 21.95 -6.95
CA VAL A 369 -14.41 21.25 -7.98
C VAL A 369 -13.50 20.70 -9.08
N PHE A 370 -12.49 21.45 -9.53
CA PHE A 370 -11.51 20.98 -10.53
C PHE A 370 -10.75 19.73 -10.04
N HIS A 371 -10.19 19.74 -8.83
CA HIS A 371 -9.48 18.57 -8.29
C HIS A 371 -10.40 17.39 -8.03
N SER A 372 -11.66 17.64 -7.62
CA SER A 372 -12.67 16.58 -7.52
C SER A 372 -12.98 15.96 -8.88
N TRP A 373 -13.06 16.79 -9.94
CA TRP A 373 -13.27 16.34 -11.31
C TRP A 373 -12.09 15.53 -11.85
N LEU A 374 -10.85 15.90 -11.52
CA LEU A 374 -9.67 15.10 -11.89
C LEU A 374 -9.75 13.67 -11.34
N GLN A 375 -10.20 13.51 -10.09
CA GLN A 375 -10.39 12.18 -9.49
C GLN A 375 -11.50 11.39 -10.18
N TRP A 376 -12.59 12.04 -10.56
CA TRP A 376 -13.66 11.40 -11.33
C TRP A 376 -13.18 10.94 -12.72
N VAL A 377 -12.41 11.77 -13.43
CA VAL A 377 -11.84 11.39 -14.74
C VAL A 377 -10.88 10.22 -14.62
N ALA A 378 -9.99 10.23 -13.61
CA ALA A 378 -9.06 9.13 -13.37
C ALA A 378 -9.81 7.83 -13.02
N ASP A 379 -10.88 7.93 -12.23
CA ASP A 379 -11.76 6.82 -11.90
C ASP A 379 -12.41 6.18 -13.13
N GLU A 380 -12.94 6.99 -14.06
CA GLU A 380 -13.53 6.47 -15.32
C GLU A 380 -12.50 5.76 -16.21
N GLN A 381 -11.27 6.29 -16.27
CA GLN A 381 -10.20 5.65 -17.06
C GLN A 381 -9.68 4.36 -16.40
N LEU A 382 -9.65 4.29 -15.07
CA LEU A 382 -9.35 3.06 -14.34
C LEU A 382 -10.42 1.99 -14.54
N GLU A 383 -11.71 2.38 -14.46
CA GLU A 383 -12.83 1.50 -14.78
C GLU A 383 -12.67 0.93 -16.20
N HIS A 384 -12.34 1.80 -17.16
CA HIS A 384 -12.09 1.39 -18.53
C HIS A 384 -10.97 0.36 -18.65
N ALA A 385 -9.80 0.63 -18.05
CA ALA A 385 -8.66 -0.29 -18.09
C ALA A 385 -8.98 -1.66 -17.48
N GLN A 386 -9.65 -1.69 -16.32
CA GLN A 386 -10.08 -2.93 -15.68
C GLN A 386 -11.09 -3.71 -16.52
N ARG A 387 -12.10 -3.01 -17.07
CA ARG A 387 -13.09 -3.63 -17.95
C ARG A 387 -12.45 -4.21 -19.19
N VAL A 388 -11.57 -3.47 -19.87
CA VAL A 388 -10.85 -3.93 -21.06
C VAL A 388 -10.04 -5.20 -20.74
N ALA A 389 -9.31 -5.21 -19.63
CA ALA A 389 -8.54 -6.38 -19.23
C ALA A 389 -9.44 -7.63 -19.01
N ARG A 390 -10.52 -7.47 -18.24
CA ARG A 390 -11.47 -8.56 -17.91
C ARG A 390 -12.24 -9.08 -19.12
N GLU A 391 -12.82 -8.19 -19.93
CA GLU A 391 -13.60 -8.57 -21.12
C GLU A 391 -12.74 -9.30 -22.18
N ASN A 392 -11.42 -9.12 -22.13
CA ASN A 392 -10.47 -9.75 -23.06
C ASN A 392 -9.75 -10.97 -22.47
N GLY A 393 -10.28 -11.54 -21.38
CA GLY A 393 -9.94 -12.89 -20.93
C GLY A 393 -9.05 -12.97 -19.69
N MET A 394 -8.58 -11.84 -19.15
CA MET A 394 -7.84 -11.82 -17.90
C MET A 394 -8.70 -12.30 -16.73
N ALA A 395 -8.22 -13.26 -15.94
CA ALA A 395 -8.94 -13.75 -14.76
C ALA A 395 -9.06 -12.68 -13.67
N LEU A 396 -7.99 -11.90 -13.46
CA LEU A 396 -7.93 -10.83 -12.45
C LEU A 396 -7.90 -9.44 -13.09
N GLY A 397 -7.33 -9.26 -14.28
CA GLY A 397 -7.20 -7.93 -14.86
C GLY A 397 -6.15 -7.11 -14.12
N ILE A 398 -6.45 -5.86 -13.79
CA ILE A 398 -5.52 -4.97 -13.10
C ILE A 398 -5.36 -5.39 -11.64
N MET A 399 -4.10 -5.54 -11.23
CA MET A 399 -3.69 -5.71 -9.85
C MET A 399 -3.01 -4.41 -9.40
N HIS A 400 -3.62 -3.72 -8.44
CA HIS A 400 -3.05 -2.49 -7.86
C HIS A 400 -2.04 -2.83 -6.76
N ASP A 401 -1.14 -1.89 -6.50
CA ASP A 401 -0.18 -1.98 -5.41
C ASP A 401 -0.43 -0.86 -4.39
N LEU A 402 -0.46 -1.20 -3.11
CA LEU A 402 -0.76 -0.29 -2.01
C LEU A 402 0.50 0.01 -1.22
N ALA A 403 1.03 1.21 -1.39
CA ALA A 403 2.15 1.72 -0.59
C ALA A 403 1.89 1.68 0.92
N VAL A 404 2.98 1.63 1.69
CA VAL A 404 2.97 1.52 3.17
C VAL A 404 2.38 2.77 3.84
N GLY A 405 2.73 3.96 3.35
CA GLY A 405 2.40 5.23 4.00
C GLY A 405 2.29 6.38 3.01
N VAL A 406 2.41 7.60 3.53
CA VAL A 406 2.24 8.86 2.80
C VAL A 406 3.37 9.83 3.11
N HIS A 407 3.54 10.84 2.26
CA HIS A 407 4.46 11.95 2.48
C HIS A 407 4.05 12.73 3.75
N PRO A 408 5.00 13.15 4.61
CA PRO A 408 4.70 13.84 5.87
C PRO A 408 4.05 15.22 5.68
N GLU A 409 4.23 15.83 4.51
CA GLU A 409 3.54 17.08 4.11
C GLU A 409 2.37 16.82 3.13
N GLY A 410 1.92 15.57 3.05
CA GLY A 410 0.87 15.16 2.12
C GLY A 410 -0.55 15.48 2.58
N ALA A 411 -1.51 15.22 1.69
CA ALA A 411 -2.94 15.40 1.92
C ALA A 411 -3.46 14.57 3.09
N ASP A 412 -3.08 13.28 3.15
CA ASP A 412 -3.48 12.41 4.25
C ASP A 412 -2.80 12.82 5.56
N ALA A 413 -1.54 13.30 5.52
CA ALA A 413 -0.86 13.79 6.72
C ALA A 413 -1.52 15.04 7.30
N TRP A 414 -2.13 15.87 6.45
CA TRP A 414 -2.92 17.04 6.86
C TRP A 414 -4.33 16.67 7.32
N ALA A 415 -5.10 15.96 6.49
CA ALA A 415 -6.51 15.63 6.75
C ALA A 415 -6.68 14.57 7.85
N LEU A 416 -5.79 13.57 7.89
CA LEU A 416 -5.86 12.43 8.82
C LEU A 416 -4.91 12.58 10.02
N ARG A 417 -4.45 13.82 10.30
CA ARG A 417 -3.49 14.12 11.37
C ARG A 417 -3.85 13.53 12.74
N ASP A 418 -5.14 13.43 13.05
CA ASP A 418 -5.62 12.94 14.35
C ASP A 418 -5.53 11.41 14.50
N VAL A 419 -5.34 10.68 13.39
CA VAL A 419 -5.18 9.22 13.38
C VAL A 419 -3.78 8.77 12.97
N LEU A 420 -2.86 9.71 12.75
CA LEU A 420 -1.44 9.46 12.48
C LEU A 420 -0.61 9.85 13.70
N ALA A 421 0.49 9.14 13.94
CA ALA A 421 1.43 9.49 14.99
C ALA A 421 2.41 10.54 14.46
N THR A 422 2.46 11.70 15.14
CA THR A 422 3.44 12.74 14.84
C THR A 422 4.70 12.52 15.68
N GLY A 423 5.88 12.80 15.12
CA GLY A 423 7.15 12.64 15.85
C GLY A 423 7.82 11.27 15.73
N ALA A 424 7.30 10.40 14.86
CA ALA A 424 7.99 9.19 14.40
C ALA A 424 7.76 8.99 12.90
N SER A 425 8.68 8.31 12.24
CA SER A 425 8.55 7.84 10.87
C SER A 425 8.58 6.32 10.81
N VAL A 426 7.96 5.75 9.78
CA VAL A 426 8.09 4.33 9.45
C VAL A 426 9.46 4.10 8.82
N GLY A 427 10.06 2.97 9.17
CA GLY A 427 11.30 2.52 8.55
C GLY A 427 11.45 1.01 8.59
N ALA A 428 12.69 0.55 8.50
CA ALA A 428 13.08 -0.82 8.72
C ALA A 428 14.39 -0.87 9.52
N PRO A 429 14.56 -1.86 10.43
CA PRO A 429 15.86 -2.09 11.03
C PRO A 429 16.86 -2.57 9.98
N PRO A 430 18.17 -2.59 10.28
CA PRO A 430 19.19 -3.14 9.38
C PRO A 430 18.86 -4.56 8.88
N ASP A 431 19.02 -4.77 7.58
CA ASP A 431 18.80 -6.07 6.93
C ASP A 431 19.96 -6.46 5.98
N MET A 432 19.80 -7.58 5.28
CA MET A 432 20.82 -8.15 4.40
C MET A 432 21.20 -7.27 3.19
N TYR A 433 20.28 -6.41 2.75
CA TYR A 433 20.41 -5.57 1.57
C TYR A 433 20.69 -4.11 1.93
N ASN A 434 20.11 -3.62 3.02
CA ASN A 434 20.39 -2.33 3.60
C ASN A 434 20.85 -2.46 5.06
N GLN A 435 22.18 -2.52 5.22
CA GLN A 435 22.82 -2.69 6.52
C GLN A 435 22.81 -1.44 7.40
N GLN A 436 22.32 -0.30 6.89
CA GLN A 436 22.19 0.95 7.66
C GLN A 436 20.78 1.11 8.26
N GLY A 437 19.87 0.17 7.97
CA GLY A 437 18.44 0.36 8.21
C GLY A 437 17.86 1.38 7.23
N GLN A 438 16.58 1.64 7.37
CA GLN A 438 15.86 2.57 6.49
C GLN A 438 14.94 3.46 7.32
N ASP A 439 14.89 4.74 6.97
CA ASP A 439 13.85 5.67 7.38
C ASP A 439 13.09 6.07 6.11
N TRP A 440 11.82 5.71 6.04
CA TRP A 440 10.97 5.97 4.87
C TRP A 440 10.20 7.30 5.01
N SER A 441 10.42 8.08 6.07
CA SER A 441 9.81 9.39 6.38
C SER A 441 8.29 9.42 6.62
N GLN A 442 7.59 8.31 6.35
CA GLN A 442 6.13 8.23 6.42
C GLN A 442 5.64 8.30 7.87
N PRO A 443 4.64 9.13 8.22
CA PRO A 443 4.02 9.08 9.54
C PRO A 443 3.20 7.78 9.66
N PRO A 444 3.40 6.97 10.72
CA PRO A 444 2.61 5.75 10.92
C PRO A 444 1.19 6.06 11.40
N TRP A 445 0.27 5.13 11.18
CA TRP A 445 -1.02 5.16 11.88
C TRP A 445 -0.80 5.14 13.39
N HIS A 446 -1.52 5.98 14.13
CA HIS A 446 -1.60 5.86 15.57
C HIS A 446 -2.62 4.75 15.91
N PRO A 447 -2.21 3.60 16.50
CA PRO A 447 -3.07 2.42 16.64
C PRO A 447 -4.40 2.72 17.37
N GLU A 448 -4.32 3.35 18.54
CA GLU A 448 -5.53 3.67 19.31
C GLU A 448 -6.41 4.73 18.64
N ALA A 449 -5.83 5.74 17.99
CA ALA A 449 -6.59 6.80 17.35
C ALA A 449 -7.34 6.28 16.13
N LEU A 450 -6.69 5.43 15.33
CA LEU A 450 -7.32 4.74 14.21
C LEU A 450 -8.48 3.85 14.67
N ALA A 451 -8.30 3.11 15.78
CA ALA A 451 -9.37 2.34 16.39
C ALA A 451 -10.53 3.24 16.90
N ARG A 452 -10.23 4.40 17.50
CA ARG A 452 -11.24 5.41 17.89
C ARG A 452 -12.02 5.98 16.71
N ALA A 453 -11.36 6.14 15.58
CA ALA A 453 -11.99 6.47 14.29
C ALA A 453 -12.67 5.25 13.64
N ALA A 454 -12.78 4.13 14.36
CA ALA A 454 -13.34 2.87 13.92
C ALA A 454 -12.73 2.35 12.60
N TYR A 455 -11.45 2.63 12.35
CA TYR A 455 -10.73 2.29 11.13
C TYR A 455 -11.36 2.82 9.84
N ARG A 456 -12.27 3.81 9.91
CA ARG A 456 -12.93 4.39 8.72
C ARG A 456 -11.93 4.95 7.69
N PRO A 457 -10.86 5.68 8.08
CA PRO A 457 -9.85 6.12 7.11
C PRO A 457 -9.19 4.97 6.35
N TYR A 458 -8.88 3.87 7.05
CA TYR A 458 -8.29 2.68 6.44
C TYR A 458 -9.28 1.96 5.50
N ARG A 459 -10.54 1.81 5.92
CA ARG A 459 -11.63 1.28 5.10
C ARG A 459 -11.82 2.08 3.81
N ASP A 460 -11.92 3.39 3.91
CA ASP A 460 -12.25 4.26 2.77
C ASP A 460 -11.10 4.27 1.76
N MET A 461 -9.85 4.26 2.23
CA MET A 461 -8.67 4.04 1.39
C MET A 461 -8.76 2.71 0.63
N LEU A 462 -9.04 1.60 1.32
CA LEU A 462 -9.15 0.27 0.68
C LEU A 462 -10.27 0.23 -0.35
N ARG A 463 -11.45 0.79 -0.04
CA ARG A 463 -12.60 0.83 -0.96
C ARG A 463 -12.25 1.54 -2.26
N THR A 464 -11.58 2.68 -2.20
CA THR A 464 -11.22 3.42 -3.41
C THR A 464 -10.20 2.64 -4.25
N VAL A 465 -9.13 2.10 -3.64
CA VAL A 465 -8.11 1.33 -4.37
C VAL A 465 -8.68 0.04 -4.99
N LEU A 466 -9.63 -0.60 -4.32
CA LEU A 466 -10.24 -1.86 -4.77
C LEU A 466 -11.35 -1.70 -5.80
N ARG A 467 -11.88 -0.48 -6.01
CA ARG A 467 -13.07 -0.22 -6.86
C ARG A 467 -12.92 -0.77 -8.27
N HIS A 468 -11.74 -0.59 -8.87
CA HIS A 468 -11.39 -1.05 -10.22
C HIS A 468 -10.23 -2.05 -10.19
N ALA A 469 -10.20 -2.91 -9.17
CA ALA A 469 -9.15 -3.89 -8.95
C ALA A 469 -9.68 -5.32 -9.13
N GLY A 470 -8.88 -6.20 -9.72
CA GLY A 470 -9.08 -7.63 -9.53
C GLY A 470 -8.24 -8.26 -8.44
N ALA A 471 -7.18 -7.57 -8.06
CA ALA A 471 -6.31 -7.95 -6.98
C ALA A 471 -5.62 -6.71 -6.42
N ILE A 472 -5.15 -6.82 -5.19
CA ILE A 472 -4.36 -5.80 -4.51
C ILE A 472 -3.11 -6.46 -3.93
N ARG A 473 -1.95 -5.88 -4.21
CA ARG A 473 -0.70 -6.14 -3.52
C ARG A 473 -0.59 -5.13 -2.38
N ILE A 474 -0.39 -5.61 -1.16
CA ILE A 474 -0.13 -4.80 0.03
C ILE A 474 1.37 -4.78 0.25
N ASP A 475 1.97 -3.63 0.00
CA ASP A 475 3.38 -3.40 0.26
C ASP A 475 3.66 -3.52 1.76
N HIS A 476 4.76 -4.17 2.13
CA HIS A 476 5.13 -4.44 3.51
C HIS A 476 3.94 -4.89 4.39
N VAL A 477 3.29 -6.02 4.05
CA VAL A 477 2.05 -6.47 4.74
C VAL A 477 2.23 -6.67 6.24
N ILE A 478 3.48 -6.85 6.68
CA ILE A 478 3.88 -6.92 8.09
C ILE A 478 3.47 -5.67 8.86
N GLY A 479 3.35 -4.52 8.18
CA GLY A 479 2.84 -3.29 8.75
C GLY A 479 1.41 -3.36 9.31
N LEU A 480 0.63 -4.36 8.93
CA LEU A 480 -0.69 -4.64 9.54
C LEU A 480 -0.59 -5.34 10.90
N PHE A 481 0.61 -5.80 11.28
CA PHE A 481 0.90 -6.48 12.54
C PHE A 481 1.81 -5.64 13.42
N ARG A 482 2.88 -5.08 12.85
CA ARG A 482 3.82 -4.18 13.51
C ARG A 482 4.59 -3.35 12.50
N LEU A 483 4.94 -2.12 12.87
CA LEU A 483 5.85 -1.27 12.08
C LEU A 483 7.05 -0.86 12.90
N TRP A 484 8.21 -0.77 12.26
CA TRP A 484 9.41 -0.19 12.87
C TRP A 484 9.28 1.32 12.85
N TRP A 485 9.18 1.92 14.03
CA TRP A 485 9.07 3.36 14.21
C TRP A 485 10.45 3.92 14.55
N VAL A 486 10.90 4.89 13.75
CA VAL A 486 12.09 5.70 13.98
C VAL A 486 11.64 7.02 14.58
N PRO A 487 11.90 7.30 15.87
CA PRO A 487 11.51 8.58 16.45
C PRO A 487 12.26 9.74 15.83
N ALA A 488 11.62 10.92 15.78
CA ALA A 488 12.25 12.11 15.23
C ALA A 488 13.61 12.41 15.91
N GLY A 489 14.66 12.55 15.09
CA GLY A 489 16.02 12.79 15.53
C GLY A 489 16.82 11.53 15.96
N ASN A 490 16.27 10.33 15.78
CA ASN A 490 17.02 9.07 15.89
C ASN A 490 17.61 8.66 14.53
N ALA A 491 18.63 7.80 14.54
CA ALA A 491 19.06 7.08 13.34
C ALA A 491 18.08 5.93 13.03
N ALA A 492 18.04 5.46 11.79
CA ALA A 492 17.17 4.34 11.38
C ALA A 492 17.38 3.05 12.19
N THR A 493 18.60 2.84 12.70
CA THR A 493 18.95 1.72 13.60
C THR A 493 18.36 1.83 15.00
N ASP A 494 17.96 3.03 15.41
CA ASP A 494 17.58 3.37 16.78
C ASP A 494 16.05 3.52 16.91
N GLY A 495 15.29 2.64 16.27
CA GLY A 495 13.83 2.55 16.36
C GLY A 495 13.33 1.47 17.32
N ALA A 496 12.01 1.26 17.33
CA ALA A 496 11.36 0.13 17.97
C ALA A 496 10.12 -0.30 17.19
N TYR A 497 9.68 -1.55 17.35
CA TYR A 497 8.43 -2.00 16.75
C TYR A 497 7.23 -1.52 17.56
N VAL A 498 6.17 -1.07 16.89
CA VAL A 498 4.85 -0.82 17.49
C VAL A 498 3.85 -1.78 16.85
N ARG A 499 3.09 -2.53 17.66
CA ARG A 499 2.10 -3.49 17.15
C ARG A 499 0.78 -2.81 16.78
N TYR A 500 0.08 -3.44 15.85
CA TYR A 500 -1.26 -3.10 15.42
C TYR A 500 -2.22 -4.25 15.71
N ASP A 501 -3.50 -3.91 15.83
CA ASP A 501 -4.59 -4.88 15.84
C ASP A 501 -4.73 -5.49 14.43
N HIS A 502 -3.98 -6.56 14.20
CA HIS A 502 -3.97 -7.29 12.95
C HIS A 502 -5.29 -8.03 12.66
N ASP A 503 -6.06 -8.40 13.68
CA ASP A 503 -7.42 -8.94 13.50
C ASP A 503 -8.32 -7.87 12.89
N ALA A 504 -8.22 -6.62 13.36
CA ALA A 504 -8.93 -5.48 12.77
C ALA A 504 -8.42 -5.14 11.36
N LEU A 505 -7.11 -4.90 11.19
CA LEU A 505 -6.57 -4.43 9.92
C LEU A 505 -6.66 -5.49 8.80
N VAL A 506 -6.23 -6.73 9.05
CA VAL A 506 -6.37 -7.81 8.05
C VAL A 506 -7.84 -8.19 7.86
N GLY A 507 -8.66 -8.13 8.92
CA GLY A 507 -10.10 -8.35 8.84
C GLY A 507 -10.80 -7.36 7.90
N ILE A 508 -10.55 -6.06 8.08
CA ILE A 508 -11.13 -5.01 7.24
C ILE A 508 -10.63 -5.10 5.81
N LEU A 509 -9.33 -5.36 5.60
CA LEU A 509 -8.78 -5.66 4.27
C LEU A 509 -9.52 -6.81 3.60
N ALA A 510 -9.74 -7.92 4.31
CA ALA A 510 -10.47 -9.05 3.78
C ALA A 510 -11.94 -8.72 3.48
N LEU A 511 -12.60 -7.92 4.31
CA LEU A 511 -13.98 -7.50 4.07
C LEU A 511 -14.11 -6.66 2.80
N GLU A 512 -13.25 -5.64 2.64
CA GLU A 512 -13.32 -4.76 1.47
C GLU A 512 -12.86 -5.49 0.19
N ALA A 513 -11.85 -6.37 0.27
CA ALA A 513 -11.46 -7.23 -0.85
C ALA A 513 -12.56 -8.21 -1.25
N HIS A 514 -13.27 -8.81 -0.28
CA HIS A 514 -14.41 -9.68 -0.55
C HIS A 514 -15.53 -8.94 -1.29
N ARG A 515 -15.86 -7.72 -0.86
CA ARG A 515 -16.87 -6.87 -1.53
C ARG A 515 -16.48 -6.53 -2.97
N ALA A 516 -15.20 -6.32 -3.24
CA ALA A 516 -14.69 -6.08 -4.58
C ALA A 516 -14.49 -7.35 -5.43
N GLY A 517 -14.61 -8.54 -4.83
CA GLY A 517 -14.24 -9.80 -5.48
C GLY A 517 -12.75 -9.87 -5.85
N ALA A 518 -11.91 -9.21 -5.07
CA ALA A 518 -10.48 -9.04 -5.32
C ALA A 518 -9.62 -10.05 -4.55
N VAL A 519 -8.51 -10.47 -5.16
CA VAL A 519 -7.48 -11.28 -4.51
C VAL A 519 -6.51 -10.38 -3.75
N VAL A 520 -6.08 -10.79 -2.55
CA VAL A 520 -5.12 -10.04 -1.74
C VAL A 520 -3.78 -10.75 -1.73
N ILE A 521 -2.72 -10.02 -2.05
CA ILE A 521 -1.33 -10.45 -1.97
C ILE A 521 -0.66 -9.56 -0.93
N GLY A 522 -0.11 -10.12 0.13
CA GLY A 522 0.74 -9.41 1.08
C GLY A 522 2.20 -9.62 0.76
N GLU A 523 2.96 -8.55 0.60
CA GLU A 523 4.42 -8.66 0.53
C GLU A 523 4.98 -9.06 1.91
N ASP A 524 5.36 -10.33 2.06
CA ASP A 524 5.87 -10.90 3.31
C ASP A 524 7.37 -11.23 3.23
N LEU A 525 8.12 -10.26 2.70
CA LEU A 525 9.59 -10.27 2.61
C LEU A 525 10.25 -9.71 3.87
N GLY A 526 11.55 -9.99 4.04
CA GLY A 526 12.35 -9.50 5.16
C GLY A 526 12.13 -10.27 6.47
N THR A 527 12.25 -9.57 7.61
CA THR A 527 12.17 -10.16 8.96
C THR A 527 10.72 -10.37 9.39
N VAL A 528 10.15 -11.50 8.97
CA VAL A 528 8.76 -11.90 9.27
C VAL A 528 8.72 -12.92 10.39
N GLU A 529 7.86 -12.70 11.38
CA GLU A 529 7.61 -13.68 12.44
C GLU A 529 6.86 -14.90 11.86
N PRO A 530 7.25 -16.15 12.17
CA PRO A 530 6.68 -17.33 11.52
C PRO A 530 5.14 -17.41 11.54
N TRP A 531 4.53 -17.04 12.68
CA TRP A 531 3.07 -17.09 12.86
C TRP A 531 2.31 -16.12 11.93
N VAL A 532 2.95 -15.03 11.47
CA VAL A 532 2.32 -14.05 10.57
C VAL A 532 1.99 -14.68 9.23
N ARG A 533 2.89 -15.52 8.71
CA ARG A 533 2.68 -16.23 7.44
C ARG A 533 1.53 -17.24 7.57
N ASP A 534 1.49 -17.96 8.68
CA ASP A 534 0.41 -18.92 8.98
C ASP A 534 -0.93 -18.19 9.10
N TYR A 535 -0.97 -17.06 9.80
CA TYR A 535 -2.15 -16.22 9.93
C TYR A 535 -2.64 -15.70 8.57
N LEU A 536 -1.76 -15.10 7.76
CA LEU A 536 -2.14 -14.60 6.42
C LEU A 536 -2.68 -15.73 5.54
N ALA A 537 -2.02 -16.89 5.55
CA ALA A 537 -2.46 -18.06 4.81
C ALA A 537 -3.82 -18.59 5.29
N ASP A 538 -4.10 -18.58 6.60
CA ASP A 538 -5.40 -18.94 7.19
C ASP A 538 -6.51 -17.98 6.72
N ARG A 539 -6.19 -16.68 6.63
CA ARG A 539 -7.09 -15.63 6.12
C ARG A 539 -7.26 -15.64 4.61
N GLY A 540 -6.54 -16.48 3.88
CA GLY A 540 -6.60 -16.54 2.40
C GLY A 540 -5.86 -15.39 1.72
N VAL A 541 -4.97 -14.69 2.44
CA VAL A 541 -4.06 -13.69 1.88
C VAL A 541 -2.83 -14.41 1.33
N LEU A 542 -2.50 -14.16 0.05
CA LEU A 542 -1.34 -14.76 -0.59
C LEU A 542 -0.07 -14.06 -0.11
N GLY A 543 1.04 -14.79 0.05
CA GLY A 543 2.35 -14.19 0.26
C GLY A 543 3.07 -13.81 -1.04
N THR A 544 4.34 -13.46 -0.94
CA THR A 544 5.25 -13.27 -2.07
C THR A 544 6.45 -14.22 -1.98
N SER A 545 6.94 -14.68 -3.12
CA SER A 545 8.14 -15.50 -3.22
C SER A 545 9.01 -15.00 -4.38
N VAL A 546 10.17 -14.44 -4.07
CA VAL A 546 11.13 -13.95 -5.07
C VAL A 546 12.24 -14.98 -5.22
N LEU A 547 12.48 -15.47 -6.44
CA LEU A 547 13.41 -16.57 -6.72
C LEU A 547 14.76 -16.44 -6.03
N TRP A 548 15.36 -15.24 -6.07
CA TRP A 548 16.68 -14.99 -5.49
C TRP A 548 16.70 -15.09 -3.97
N PHE A 549 15.55 -14.97 -3.30
CA PHE A 549 15.44 -15.02 -1.83
C PHE A 549 15.02 -16.40 -1.32
N GLU A 550 14.53 -17.27 -2.21
CA GLU A 550 14.10 -18.63 -1.89
C GLU A 550 15.33 -19.57 -1.90
N GLN A 551 16.05 -19.60 -0.78
CA GLN A 551 17.27 -20.38 -0.60
C GLN A 551 17.15 -21.37 0.57
N GLN A 552 17.85 -22.49 0.44
CA GLN A 552 18.12 -23.42 1.53
C GLN A 552 19.18 -22.85 2.47
N ALA A 553 19.33 -23.44 3.65
CA ALA A 553 20.31 -22.99 4.66
C ALA A 553 21.77 -23.06 4.18
N ASP A 554 22.08 -23.87 3.16
CA ASP A 554 23.40 -23.97 2.53
C ASP A 554 23.60 -23.00 1.35
N GLY A 555 22.61 -22.13 1.08
CA GLY A 555 22.61 -21.15 -0.01
C GLY A 555 22.26 -21.72 -1.39
N ARG A 556 21.84 -22.99 -1.49
CA ARG A 556 21.27 -23.53 -2.73
C ARG A 556 19.87 -22.95 -2.98
N PRO A 557 19.46 -22.73 -4.24
CA PRO A 557 18.08 -22.35 -4.54
C PRO A 557 17.09 -23.40 -4.03
N LEU A 558 15.96 -22.94 -3.48
CA LEU A 558 14.86 -23.80 -3.09
C LEU A 558 14.25 -24.46 -4.33
N ALA A 559 14.08 -25.78 -4.32
CA ALA A 559 13.46 -26.50 -5.43
C ALA A 559 12.03 -25.98 -5.72
N PRO A 560 11.58 -25.85 -6.99
CA PRO A 560 10.26 -25.33 -7.34
C PRO A 560 9.12 -26.02 -6.60
N GLU A 561 9.21 -27.34 -6.40
CA GLU A 561 8.16 -28.13 -5.74
C GLU A 561 8.01 -27.80 -4.25
N SER A 562 8.99 -27.12 -3.65
CA SER A 562 9.00 -26.71 -2.24
C SER A 562 8.51 -25.29 -2.02
N TYR A 563 8.15 -24.55 -3.08
CA TYR A 563 7.57 -23.22 -2.94
C TYR A 563 6.19 -23.30 -2.29
N ARG A 564 5.82 -22.22 -1.59
CA ARG A 564 4.49 -22.09 -1.01
C ARG A 564 3.42 -22.04 -2.13
N PRO A 565 2.25 -22.66 -1.93
CA PRO A 565 1.18 -22.62 -2.92
C PRO A 565 0.46 -21.26 -2.97
N LEU A 566 0.12 -20.68 -1.82
CA LEU A 566 -0.61 -19.40 -1.73
C LEU A 566 0.32 -18.19 -1.81
N VAL A 567 1.02 -18.02 -2.94
CA VAL A 567 1.91 -16.87 -3.17
C VAL A 567 1.84 -16.36 -4.60
N LEU A 568 2.26 -15.10 -4.77
CA LEU A 568 2.80 -14.56 -6.02
C LEU A 568 4.29 -14.89 -6.11
N ALA A 569 4.64 -15.82 -7.00
CA ALA A 569 6.03 -16.20 -7.27
C ALA A 569 6.60 -15.40 -8.45
N THR A 570 7.78 -14.80 -8.28
CA THR A 570 8.45 -13.97 -9.29
C THR A 570 9.94 -14.29 -9.35
N VAL A 571 10.59 -13.96 -10.47
CA VAL A 571 12.06 -14.01 -10.54
C VAL A 571 12.69 -12.81 -9.83
N THR A 572 12.12 -11.62 -10.04
CA THR A 572 12.64 -10.35 -9.52
C THR A 572 11.49 -9.44 -9.05
N THR A 573 11.84 -8.29 -8.50
CA THR A 573 10.92 -7.20 -8.10
C THR A 573 11.44 -5.87 -8.65
N HIS A 574 10.71 -4.78 -8.46
CA HIS A 574 11.10 -3.43 -8.89
C HIS A 574 12.27 -2.85 -8.07
N ASP A 575 12.53 -3.39 -6.87
CA ASP A 575 13.66 -3.02 -6.00
C ASP A 575 14.96 -3.77 -6.29
N LEU A 576 14.91 -4.75 -7.18
CA LEU A 576 16.08 -5.45 -7.69
C LEU A 576 16.36 -4.99 -9.12
N PRO A 577 17.62 -5.03 -9.58
CA PRO A 577 17.89 -4.95 -11.01
C PRO A 577 17.06 -6.02 -11.75
N PRO A 578 16.60 -5.73 -12.98
CA PRO A 578 16.04 -6.74 -13.86
C PRO A 578 16.98 -7.94 -13.98
N THR A 579 16.45 -9.12 -14.30
CA THR A 579 17.20 -10.37 -14.26
C THR A 579 18.45 -10.34 -15.12
N ALA A 580 18.40 -9.69 -16.30
CA ALA A 580 19.59 -9.48 -17.14
C ALA A 580 20.68 -8.64 -16.44
N GLY A 581 20.29 -7.58 -15.73
CA GLY A 581 21.19 -6.78 -14.89
C GLY A 581 21.70 -7.56 -13.67
N TYR A 582 20.84 -8.34 -13.02
CA TYR A 582 21.22 -9.17 -11.87
C TYR A 582 22.29 -10.19 -12.24
N LEU A 583 22.10 -10.93 -13.34
CA LEU A 583 23.07 -11.91 -13.86
C LEU A 583 24.42 -11.28 -14.22
N ALA A 584 24.40 -10.03 -14.69
CA ALA A 584 25.59 -9.23 -14.98
C ALA A 584 26.27 -8.64 -13.73
N GLY A 585 25.70 -8.83 -12.53
CA GLY A 585 26.23 -8.32 -11.27
C GLY A 585 25.91 -6.85 -10.98
N GLU A 586 24.91 -6.27 -11.66
CA GLU A 586 24.58 -4.84 -11.53
C GLU A 586 24.17 -4.48 -10.10
N HIS A 587 23.53 -5.38 -9.36
CA HIS A 587 23.16 -5.17 -7.96
C HIS A 587 24.39 -4.93 -7.05
N VAL A 588 25.57 -5.47 -7.39
CA VAL A 588 26.81 -5.17 -6.66
C VAL A 588 27.48 -3.93 -7.22
N ALA A 589 27.57 -3.83 -8.56
CA ALA A 589 28.25 -2.72 -9.23
C ALA A 589 27.59 -1.37 -8.93
N LEU A 590 26.25 -1.31 -8.90
CA LEU A 590 25.51 -0.09 -8.58
C LEU A 590 25.75 0.34 -7.14
N ARG A 591 25.56 -0.57 -6.17
CA ARG A 591 25.82 -0.28 -4.74
C ARG A 591 27.25 0.15 -4.48
N GLU A 592 28.23 -0.43 -5.17
CA GLU A 592 29.63 0.00 -5.07
C GLU A 592 29.85 1.41 -5.61
N ARG A 593 29.31 1.74 -6.79
CA ARG A 593 29.41 3.09 -7.37
C ARG A 593 28.77 4.15 -6.47
N LEU A 594 27.72 3.78 -5.75
CA LEU A 594 27.00 4.65 -4.82
C LEU A 594 27.57 4.64 -3.40
N GLY A 595 28.61 3.85 -3.12
CA GLY A 595 29.23 3.80 -1.79
C GLY A 595 28.39 3.11 -0.71
N LEU A 596 27.43 2.25 -1.10
CA LEU A 596 26.48 1.58 -0.20
C LEU A 596 26.99 0.24 0.35
N LEU A 597 28.17 -0.22 -0.08
CA LEU A 597 28.76 -1.46 0.41
C LEU A 597 29.52 -1.21 1.72
N THR A 598 29.14 -1.94 2.77
CA THR A 598 29.83 -1.97 4.07
C THR A 598 31.02 -2.95 4.10
N ARG A 599 31.09 -3.84 3.12
CA ARG A 599 32.12 -4.88 2.96
C ARG A 599 32.93 -4.64 1.68
N PRO A 600 34.18 -5.15 1.58
CA PRO A 600 34.98 -4.98 0.38
C PRO A 600 34.28 -5.50 -0.87
N ALA A 601 34.20 -4.67 -1.93
CA ALA A 601 33.48 -5.01 -3.15
C ALA A 601 33.93 -6.33 -3.79
N ARG A 602 35.22 -6.69 -3.66
CA ARG A 602 35.76 -7.98 -4.13
C ARG A 602 35.06 -9.18 -3.47
N GLU A 603 34.78 -9.11 -2.17
CA GLU A 603 34.09 -10.18 -1.44
C GLU A 603 32.63 -10.27 -1.87
N VAL A 604 31.93 -9.13 -1.90
CA VAL A 604 30.52 -9.06 -2.31
C VAL A 604 30.32 -9.56 -3.74
N ARG A 605 31.22 -9.19 -4.68
CA ARG A 605 31.19 -9.71 -6.06
C ARG A 605 31.44 -11.22 -6.13
N ALA A 606 32.32 -11.76 -5.29
CA ALA A 606 32.59 -13.20 -5.25
C ALA A 606 31.39 -13.98 -4.69
N GLU A 607 30.73 -13.45 -3.67
CA GLU A 607 29.50 -14.03 -3.10
C GLU A 607 28.34 -14.00 -4.11
N ALA A 608 28.11 -12.88 -4.78
CA ALA A 608 27.11 -12.75 -5.83
C ALA A 608 27.38 -13.68 -7.02
N ALA A 609 28.65 -13.83 -7.43
CA ALA A 609 29.03 -14.80 -8.45
C ALA A 609 28.74 -16.24 -8.00
N ALA A 610 29.07 -16.59 -6.76
CA ALA A 610 28.79 -17.91 -6.21
C ALA A 610 27.29 -18.22 -6.09
N GLU A 611 26.47 -17.24 -5.70
CA GLU A 611 25.00 -17.36 -5.69
C GLU A 611 24.45 -17.61 -7.10
N ARG A 612 24.86 -16.78 -8.07
CA ARG A 612 24.47 -16.94 -9.47
C ARG A 612 24.88 -18.32 -10.00
N ASP A 613 26.12 -18.74 -9.75
CA ASP A 613 26.65 -20.00 -10.28
C ASP A 613 25.90 -21.20 -9.66
N ARG A 614 25.54 -21.16 -8.36
CA ARG A 614 24.64 -22.16 -7.74
C ARG A 614 23.28 -22.22 -8.42
N MET A 615 22.70 -21.07 -8.81
CA MET A 615 21.43 -21.05 -9.54
C MET A 615 21.57 -21.65 -10.94
N LEU A 616 22.63 -21.28 -11.67
CA LEU A 616 22.90 -21.85 -13.01
C LEU A 616 23.12 -23.35 -12.96
N ASP A 617 23.83 -23.85 -11.95
CA ASP A 617 24.04 -25.28 -11.75
C ASP A 617 22.73 -26.00 -11.42
N ALA A 618 21.86 -25.42 -10.57
CA ALA A 618 20.54 -25.97 -10.29
C ALA A 618 19.64 -26.05 -11.55
N LEU A 619 19.73 -25.06 -12.44
CA LEU A 619 19.03 -25.09 -13.74
C LEU A 619 19.58 -26.19 -14.66
N ARG A 620 20.91 -26.38 -14.70
CA ARG A 620 21.57 -27.46 -15.47
C ARG A 620 21.24 -28.84 -14.93
N GLU A 621 21.23 -29.02 -13.61
CA GLU A 621 20.83 -30.27 -12.94
C GLU A 621 19.41 -30.70 -13.34
N ARG A 622 18.53 -29.74 -13.63
CA ARG A 622 17.16 -29.97 -14.14
C ARG A 622 17.05 -30.04 -15.66
N GLY A 623 18.16 -29.92 -16.38
CA GLY A 623 18.17 -29.93 -17.85
C GLY A 623 17.53 -28.71 -18.49
N LEU A 624 17.37 -27.60 -17.76
CA LEU A 624 16.78 -26.35 -18.27
C LEU A 624 17.81 -25.50 -19.03
N LEU A 625 19.10 -25.75 -18.84
CA LEU A 625 20.19 -25.03 -19.50
C LEU A 625 21.20 -25.97 -20.15
N GLY A 626 21.70 -25.56 -21.32
CA GLY A 626 22.85 -26.17 -21.98
C GLY A 626 24.20 -25.75 -21.38
N PRO A 627 25.33 -26.18 -21.99
CA PRO A 627 26.66 -25.88 -21.49
C PRO A 627 27.04 -24.39 -21.61
N ASP A 628 26.59 -23.70 -22.66
CA ASP A 628 26.90 -22.29 -22.95
C ASP A 628 25.62 -21.52 -23.30
N PRO A 629 24.75 -21.24 -22.31
CA PRO A 629 23.47 -20.58 -22.55
C PRO A 629 23.66 -19.07 -22.74
N SER A 630 22.89 -18.49 -23.65
CA SER A 630 22.72 -17.04 -23.76
C SER A 630 21.98 -16.47 -22.55
N GLU A 631 22.14 -15.15 -22.30
CA GLU A 631 21.40 -14.45 -21.24
C GLU A 631 19.89 -14.67 -21.35
N ARG A 632 19.34 -14.64 -22.58
CA ARG A 632 17.92 -14.89 -22.83
C ARG A 632 17.51 -16.30 -22.38
N GLU A 633 18.29 -17.32 -22.71
CA GLU A 633 18.00 -18.71 -22.31
C GLU A 633 18.07 -18.88 -20.79
N VAL A 634 18.99 -18.18 -20.11
CA VAL A 634 19.02 -18.15 -18.63
C VAL A 634 17.75 -17.52 -18.06
N VAL A 635 17.31 -16.37 -18.58
CA VAL A 635 16.07 -15.72 -18.14
C VAL A 635 14.85 -16.62 -18.37
N GLU A 636 14.75 -17.27 -19.52
CA GLU A 636 13.69 -18.23 -19.85
C GLU A 636 13.72 -19.45 -18.91
N ALA A 637 14.90 -19.96 -18.57
CA ALA A 637 15.05 -21.07 -17.64
C ALA A 637 14.64 -20.71 -16.20
N LEU A 638 14.94 -19.49 -15.74
CA LEU A 638 14.48 -18.97 -14.45
C LEU A 638 12.95 -18.85 -14.40
N HIS A 639 12.32 -18.42 -15.48
CA HIS A 639 10.85 -18.38 -15.56
C HIS A 639 10.24 -19.78 -15.69
N THR A 640 10.93 -20.71 -16.34
CA THR A 640 10.54 -22.13 -16.35
C THR A 640 10.60 -22.75 -14.95
N TRP A 641 11.60 -22.36 -14.15
CA TRP A 641 11.69 -22.73 -12.73
C TRP A 641 10.48 -22.25 -11.94
N ILE A 642 10.12 -20.97 -12.06
CA ILE A 642 8.93 -20.40 -11.39
C ILE A 642 7.63 -21.05 -11.91
N ARG A 643 7.52 -21.36 -13.20
CA ARG A 643 6.37 -22.09 -13.75
C ARG A 643 6.20 -23.50 -13.19
N ALA A 644 7.28 -24.12 -12.71
CA ALA A 644 7.25 -25.45 -12.11
C ALA A 644 6.83 -25.44 -10.63
N THR A 645 6.61 -24.26 -10.02
CA THR A 645 6.18 -24.18 -8.62
C THR A 645 4.68 -24.50 -8.49
N PRO A 646 4.21 -24.91 -7.30
CA PRO A 646 2.77 -25.03 -7.01
C PRO A 646 2.10 -23.67 -6.75
N SER A 647 2.76 -22.54 -7.00
CA SER A 647 2.27 -21.22 -6.64
C SER A 647 1.05 -20.82 -7.49
N VAL A 648 0.05 -20.25 -6.83
CA VAL A 648 -1.23 -19.86 -7.45
C VAL A 648 -1.03 -18.73 -8.45
N LEU A 649 -0.18 -17.74 -8.14
CA LEU A 649 0.11 -16.62 -9.03
C LEU A 649 1.58 -16.62 -9.43
N LEU A 650 1.85 -16.41 -10.73
CA LEU A 650 3.21 -16.28 -11.27
C LEU A 650 3.36 -14.91 -11.95
N GLY A 651 4.34 -14.11 -11.53
CA GLY A 651 4.58 -12.77 -12.08
C GLY A 651 5.82 -12.70 -12.95
N VAL A 652 5.70 -12.08 -14.12
CA VAL A 652 6.82 -11.74 -15.01
C VAL A 652 7.04 -10.23 -15.01
N SER A 653 8.21 -9.78 -14.57
CA SER A 653 8.58 -8.37 -14.68
C SER A 653 8.77 -8.00 -16.15
N LEU A 654 8.08 -6.96 -16.62
CA LEU A 654 8.10 -6.55 -18.03
C LEU A 654 9.53 -6.25 -18.54
N VAL A 655 10.38 -5.75 -17.65
CA VAL A 655 11.81 -5.50 -17.88
C VAL A 655 12.58 -6.76 -18.34
N ASP A 656 12.19 -7.96 -17.90
CA ASP A 656 12.83 -9.21 -18.32
C ASP A 656 12.43 -9.61 -19.75
N ALA A 657 11.21 -9.26 -20.16
CA ALA A 657 10.69 -9.50 -21.50
C ALA A 657 11.44 -8.70 -22.57
N VAL A 658 12.01 -7.55 -22.21
CA VAL A 658 12.79 -6.67 -23.11
C VAL A 658 14.30 -6.76 -22.89
N GLY A 659 14.74 -7.34 -21.76
CA GLY A 659 16.16 -7.48 -21.43
C GLY A 659 16.79 -6.20 -20.86
N GLU A 660 15.98 -5.33 -20.26
CA GLU A 660 16.45 -4.15 -19.53
C GLU A 660 17.49 -4.56 -18.47
N ARG A 661 18.44 -3.68 -18.17
CA ARG A 661 19.50 -3.95 -17.18
C ARG A 661 19.54 -2.93 -16.05
N ARG A 662 18.94 -1.76 -16.26
CA ARG A 662 18.91 -0.68 -15.28
C ARG A 662 17.86 -0.98 -14.21
N ALA A 663 18.22 -0.79 -12.94
CA ALA A 663 17.28 -0.95 -11.83
C ALA A 663 16.22 0.15 -11.89
N GLN A 664 14.98 -0.16 -11.51
CA GLN A 664 13.97 0.89 -11.40
C GLN A 664 14.18 1.72 -10.13
N ASN A 665 14.56 1.04 -9.06
CA ASN A 665 14.85 1.60 -7.76
C ASN A 665 16.12 0.95 -7.18
N GLN A 666 16.91 1.73 -6.48
CA GLN A 666 17.98 1.28 -5.59
C GLN A 666 17.56 1.67 -4.17
N PRO A 667 17.07 0.71 -3.37
CA PRO A 667 16.73 0.98 -1.97
C PRO A 667 17.90 1.60 -1.21
N GLY A 668 17.59 2.53 -0.30
CA GLY A 668 18.57 3.25 0.51
C GLY A 668 19.23 4.45 -0.21
N THR A 669 18.66 4.93 -1.31
CA THR A 669 19.12 6.15 -2.00
C THR A 669 17.96 7.11 -2.26
N ASP A 670 18.28 8.40 -2.34
CA ASP A 670 17.39 9.48 -2.74
C ASP A 670 17.84 10.01 -4.11
N GLN A 671 18.63 11.09 -4.15
CA GLN A 671 19.07 11.74 -5.40
C GLN A 671 20.32 11.10 -6.03
N GLU A 672 20.94 10.12 -5.37
CA GLU A 672 22.17 9.46 -5.85
C GLU A 672 21.92 8.56 -7.08
N TYR A 673 20.68 8.09 -7.28
CA TYR A 673 20.24 7.32 -8.44
C TYR A 673 18.91 7.89 -8.95
N PRO A 674 18.61 7.87 -10.27
CA PRO A 674 17.32 8.32 -10.80
C PRO A 674 16.19 7.31 -10.50
N ASN A 675 15.98 7.00 -9.22
CA ASN A 675 14.94 6.12 -8.72
C ASN A 675 13.59 6.53 -9.31
N TRP A 676 12.87 5.53 -9.82
CA TRP A 676 11.53 5.69 -10.40
C TRP A 676 11.49 6.60 -11.65
N LYS A 677 12.63 6.98 -12.22
CA LYS A 677 12.73 7.80 -13.44
C LYS A 677 13.32 7.02 -14.62
N VAL A 678 13.45 5.70 -14.53
CA VAL A 678 14.04 4.89 -15.61
C VAL A 678 12.95 4.49 -16.61
N PRO A 679 13.05 4.90 -17.89
CA PRO A 679 12.12 4.47 -18.94
C PRO A 679 12.40 3.03 -19.39
N LEU A 680 11.39 2.30 -19.89
CA LEU A 680 11.55 0.94 -20.39
C LEU A 680 12.46 0.91 -21.65
N ALA A 681 13.56 0.16 -21.60
CA ALA A 681 14.45 -0.07 -22.73
C ALA A 681 14.87 -1.54 -22.86
N ASP A 682 15.40 -1.89 -24.03
CA ASP A 682 16.02 -3.19 -24.28
C ASP A 682 17.46 -3.25 -23.71
N GLY A 683 18.10 -4.43 -23.79
CA GLY A 683 19.45 -4.62 -23.25
C GLY A 683 20.56 -3.78 -23.91
N THR A 684 20.26 -3.03 -24.98
CA THR A 684 21.19 -2.06 -25.59
C THR A 684 20.93 -0.62 -25.12
N GLY A 685 19.90 -0.41 -24.29
CA GLY A 685 19.48 0.91 -23.83
C GLY A 685 18.57 1.65 -24.82
N ARG A 686 18.10 0.98 -25.88
CA ARG A 686 17.13 1.55 -26.81
C ARG A 686 15.73 1.37 -26.23
N LEU A 687 14.96 2.46 -26.21
CA LEU A 687 13.60 2.45 -25.69
C LEU A 687 12.72 1.41 -26.37
N VAL A 688 11.84 0.79 -25.59
CA VAL A 688 10.79 -0.10 -26.07
C VAL A 688 9.46 0.54 -25.77
N LEU A 689 8.79 1.04 -26.81
CA LEU A 689 7.45 1.58 -26.69
C LEU A 689 6.41 0.44 -26.63
N LEU A 690 5.23 0.75 -26.11
CA LEU A 690 4.15 -0.20 -25.93
C LEU A 690 3.79 -0.95 -27.23
N GLU A 691 3.72 -0.25 -28.37
CA GLU A 691 3.35 -0.88 -29.64
C GLU A 691 4.47 -1.78 -30.19
N ASP A 692 5.72 -1.52 -29.81
CA ASP A 692 6.88 -2.31 -30.25
C ASP A 692 7.06 -3.57 -29.38
N LEU A 693 6.60 -3.53 -28.12
CA LEU A 693 6.72 -4.61 -27.13
C LEU A 693 6.18 -5.95 -27.65
N PHE A 694 5.00 -5.92 -28.28
CA PHE A 694 4.30 -7.13 -28.77
C PHE A 694 4.80 -7.61 -30.14
N THR A 695 5.81 -6.93 -30.71
CA THR A 695 6.56 -7.41 -31.88
C THR A 695 7.95 -7.95 -31.50
N SER A 696 8.32 -7.85 -30.22
CA SER A 696 9.59 -8.33 -29.70
C SER A 696 9.62 -9.86 -29.64
N ALA A 697 10.49 -10.47 -30.46
CA ALA A 697 10.74 -11.90 -30.42
C ALA A 697 11.22 -12.39 -29.04
N ARG A 698 11.88 -11.53 -28.25
CA ARG A 698 12.29 -11.84 -26.88
C ARG A 698 11.07 -11.91 -25.96
N ALA A 699 10.19 -10.92 -26.01
CA ALA A 699 9.00 -10.87 -25.17
C ALA A 699 8.05 -12.04 -25.48
N ASP A 700 7.81 -12.33 -26.77
CA ASP A 700 7.01 -13.47 -27.19
C ASP A 700 7.62 -14.82 -26.80
N SER A 701 8.96 -14.93 -26.75
CA SER A 701 9.63 -16.14 -26.27
C SER A 701 9.39 -16.35 -24.78
N LEU A 702 9.53 -15.30 -23.97
CA LEU A 702 9.27 -15.37 -22.54
C LEU A 702 7.79 -15.64 -22.22
N ALA A 703 6.87 -15.00 -22.94
CA ALA A 703 5.44 -15.27 -22.82
C ALA A 703 5.11 -16.74 -23.13
N ARG A 704 5.72 -17.34 -24.16
CA ARG A 704 5.55 -18.77 -24.48
C ARG A 704 6.05 -19.69 -23.36
N VAL A 705 7.09 -19.31 -22.62
CA VAL A 705 7.54 -20.05 -21.43
C VAL A 705 6.44 -20.08 -20.38
N MET A 706 5.73 -18.96 -20.18
CA MET A 706 4.72 -18.83 -19.12
C MET A 706 3.36 -19.44 -19.45
N ARG A 707 2.99 -19.48 -20.72
CA ARG A 707 1.70 -20.07 -21.15
C ARG A 707 1.56 -21.50 -20.61
N ARG A 708 0.41 -21.77 -19.99
CA ARG A 708 0.07 -23.10 -19.49
C ARG A 708 -0.31 -24.03 -20.63
#